data_AF-A0A523A6W2-F1
#
_entry.id   AF-A0A523A6W2-F1
#
_cell.length_a   1.000
_cell.length_b   1.000
_cell.length_c   1.000
_cell.angle_alpha   90.00
_cell.angle_beta   90.00
_cell.angle_gamma   90.00
#
_symmetry.space_group_name_H-M   'P 1'
#
loop_
_entity.id
_entity.type
_entity.pdbx_description
1 polymer ?
#
loop_
_entity_poly.entity_id
_entity_poly.type
_entity_poly.pdbx_seq_one_letter_code
_entity_poly.pdbx_strand_id
1 'polypeptide(L)'
;MLRLWQRLEQNGRSIYVQPEKPDWVVANARADALLRPLLPGPAPNFAIHPLKNANLTANFNQKLAPFLDPAPDMILAAPDLTPAVPDLTPAERLDAISRLTGQLATEQAAPYPGRQPYLRLNKLKECWFHLTNRCNLACRHCLFASSPAGKTTLPRATLRQTMAEAKAAGCTLFYFTGGEPLIYPDFTKILAELLAAPEIHAVVLSNGLLVAEHLAELKKLPRQRLHLQISVDGLKPRHDAIRGTGTFALLQANLNLLRAEGLGVTISVAVNRGNVTELAEIVGLAGELGVKNIHFLWHFIRGKGNREQFVTAGEILPELLRAQEAARKCGILIDNVETLRAQVFSAPGTKHDLANTAWESLAVGPDACVYPSPALVGVTELNCGPVAAGLAKIWRESPILAKIRQTSLIDNPAYRANPLKFLVGGGDLDHSYLNGGAFVGHDPYIEIYNGLALWLIADQARQYVDRSRVDLQLRMGDVRHGCSDGGEVALTHCNCVISLANDRGYGSVREFYTRLAITVQKDITNPFAPEQALANFIPDEAKKKSYGCGSPVRDATPRPGEVLVDLGSGSGVECFQAAVAVGPKGRVFGIDMTDEMLALANKTRKSVAADLGYDNVEFKKGFLEDIPLTDAAADVVISNCVINLSPDKRRTFHEIFRILKPGGRLVVADVVSDGAIPVAIKNNEQFRGECLGGALAQEDLLAMLRTTGFINTRLLKRLPYRLVRETQFYSLTFSAWKKDP
;
A
#
# COMPACT_ATOMS: atom_id res chain seq x y z
N MET A 1 13.20 -0.12 -29.31
CA MET A 1 13.23 0.60 -28.01
C MET A 1 12.72 -0.29 -26.88
N LEU A 2 11.55 -0.93 -27.00
CA LEU A 2 10.93 -1.77 -25.94
C LEU A 2 11.61 -3.12 -25.65
N ARG A 3 12.93 -3.28 -25.83
CA ARG A 3 13.62 -4.57 -25.64
C ARG A 3 13.67 -5.05 -24.19
N LEU A 4 13.44 -4.14 -23.24
CA LEU A 4 13.45 -4.39 -21.79
C LEU A 4 12.05 -4.65 -21.22
N TRP A 5 11.01 -4.49 -22.04
CA TRP A 5 9.60 -4.53 -21.62
C TRP A 5 8.94 -5.81 -22.12
N GLN A 6 8.03 -6.37 -21.31
CA GLN A 6 7.17 -7.49 -21.68
C GLN A 6 5.70 -7.05 -21.62
N ARG A 7 4.88 -7.50 -22.58
CA ARG A 7 3.43 -7.22 -22.59
C ARG A 7 2.68 -8.41 -21.98
N LEU A 8 1.92 -8.12 -20.94
CA LEU A 8 0.96 -8.99 -20.27
C LEU A 8 -0.46 -8.50 -20.58
N GLU A 9 -1.47 -9.32 -20.30
CA GLU A 9 -2.86 -8.96 -20.53
C GLU A 9 -3.77 -9.42 -19.39
N GLN A 10 -4.68 -8.55 -18.95
CA GLN A 10 -5.66 -8.84 -17.91
C GLN A 10 -6.98 -8.13 -18.24
N ASN A 11 -8.08 -8.90 -18.37
CA ASN A 11 -9.42 -8.39 -18.65
C ASN A 11 -9.45 -7.36 -19.82
N GLY A 12 -8.80 -7.71 -20.94
CA GLY A 12 -8.71 -6.88 -22.14
C GLY A 12 -7.82 -5.63 -22.03
N ARG A 13 -7.04 -5.48 -20.94
CA ARG A 13 -6.07 -4.39 -20.77
C ARG A 13 -4.65 -4.88 -20.98
N SER A 14 -3.88 -4.09 -21.73
CA SER A 14 -2.47 -4.36 -22.01
C SER A 14 -1.60 -3.75 -20.92
N ILE A 15 -0.91 -4.60 -20.17
CA ILE A 15 -0.01 -4.21 -19.09
C ILE A 15 1.42 -4.47 -19.57
N TYR A 16 2.19 -3.42 -19.77
CA TYR A 16 3.61 -3.52 -20.10
C TYR A 16 4.40 -3.49 -18.78
N VAL A 17 5.36 -4.40 -18.60
CA VAL A 17 6.19 -4.49 -17.38
C VAL A 17 7.68 -4.52 -17.73
N GLN A 18 8.53 -3.90 -16.90
CA GLN A 18 9.99 -3.95 -16.99
C GLN A 18 10.55 -4.84 -15.85
N PRO A 19 10.95 -6.11 -16.09
CA PRO A 19 11.23 -7.05 -15.00
C PRO A 19 12.48 -6.77 -14.16
N GLU A 20 13.50 -6.09 -14.70
CA GLU A 20 14.80 -5.90 -14.01
C GLU A 20 14.93 -4.55 -13.29
N LYS A 21 14.15 -3.54 -13.71
CA LYS A 21 13.95 -2.25 -13.05
C LYS A 21 12.43 -2.14 -12.86
N PRO A 22 11.87 -2.67 -11.75
CA PRO A 22 10.44 -2.97 -11.63
C PRO A 22 9.56 -1.76 -11.91
N ASP A 23 8.92 -1.77 -13.07
CA ASP A 23 8.07 -0.71 -13.56
C ASP A 23 6.93 -1.34 -14.37
N TRP A 24 5.79 -0.66 -14.44
CA TRP A 24 4.66 -1.11 -15.24
C TRP A 24 3.84 0.07 -15.76
N VAL A 25 3.25 -0.10 -16.94
CA VAL A 25 2.28 0.83 -17.51
C VAL A 25 1.08 0.09 -18.09
N VAL A 26 -0.09 0.75 -18.08
CA VAL A 26 -1.30 0.29 -18.74
C VAL A 26 -1.54 1.15 -19.98
N ALA A 27 -1.46 0.53 -21.15
CA ALA A 27 -1.77 1.20 -22.41
C ALA A 27 -3.27 1.09 -22.72
N ASN A 28 -3.89 2.16 -23.23
CA ASN A 28 -5.21 2.03 -23.83
C ASN A 28 -5.11 1.26 -25.17
N ALA A 29 -6.23 0.77 -25.71
CA ALA A 29 -6.23 -0.06 -26.92
C ALA A 29 -5.54 0.60 -28.13
N ARG A 30 -5.60 1.94 -28.25
CA ARG A 30 -4.94 2.69 -29.32
C ARG A 30 -3.42 2.81 -29.11
N ALA A 31 -2.98 3.01 -27.87
CA ALA A 31 -1.57 3.00 -27.52
C ALA A 31 -0.96 1.59 -27.63
N ASP A 32 -1.69 0.54 -27.24
CA ASP A 32 -1.25 -0.86 -27.42
C ASP A 32 -0.99 -1.19 -28.90
N ALA A 33 -1.88 -0.77 -29.80
CA ALA A 33 -1.72 -0.96 -31.23
C ALA A 33 -0.46 -0.28 -31.82
N LEU A 34 0.06 0.78 -31.19
CA LEU A 34 1.32 1.42 -31.58
C LEU A 34 2.56 0.83 -30.89
N LEU A 35 2.43 0.39 -29.63
CA LEU A 35 3.55 -0.12 -28.83
C LEU A 35 3.84 -1.61 -29.09
N ARG A 36 2.80 -2.43 -29.28
CA ARG A 36 2.91 -3.89 -29.46
C ARG A 36 3.84 -4.29 -30.62
N PRO A 37 3.85 -3.63 -31.79
CA PRO A 37 4.78 -3.94 -32.89
C PRO A 37 6.26 -3.62 -32.57
N LEU A 38 6.56 -2.89 -31.50
CA LEU A 38 7.92 -2.43 -31.14
C LEU A 38 8.62 -3.36 -30.14
N LEU A 39 7.93 -4.42 -29.68
CA LEU A 39 8.45 -5.45 -28.78
C LEU A 39 9.36 -6.45 -29.54
N PRO A 40 10.40 -7.01 -28.90
CA PRO A 40 11.26 -8.00 -29.54
C PRO A 40 10.60 -9.38 -29.65
N GLY A 41 10.44 -9.87 -30.89
CA GLY A 41 9.95 -11.23 -31.17
C GLY A 41 8.44 -11.40 -31.03
N PRO A 42 7.91 -12.62 -31.26
CA PRO A 42 6.53 -12.92 -30.88
C PRO A 42 6.40 -12.69 -29.37
N ALA A 43 5.39 -11.90 -28.97
CA ALA A 43 5.15 -11.63 -27.55
C ALA A 43 5.14 -12.95 -26.78
N PRO A 44 5.96 -13.11 -25.72
CA PRO A 44 5.82 -14.27 -24.87
C PRO A 44 4.40 -14.25 -24.33
N ASN A 45 3.60 -15.26 -24.68
CA ASN A 45 2.29 -15.47 -24.07
C ASN A 45 2.51 -15.94 -22.61
N PHE A 46 3.03 -15.03 -21.77
CA PHE A 46 2.59 -14.89 -20.39
C PHE A 46 1.14 -14.38 -20.39
N ALA A 47 0.26 -15.19 -20.96
CA ALA A 47 -0.91 -15.53 -20.16
C ALA A 47 -0.35 -16.10 -18.86
N ILE A 48 -0.86 -15.63 -17.71
CA ILE A 48 -0.87 -16.49 -16.54
C ILE A 48 -1.64 -17.72 -17.00
N HIS A 49 -0.91 -18.79 -17.36
CA HIS A 49 -1.54 -20.00 -17.86
C HIS A 49 -2.56 -20.41 -16.81
N PRO A 50 -3.86 -20.55 -17.14
CA PRO A 50 -4.80 -21.17 -16.25
C PRO A 50 -4.39 -22.63 -16.13
N LEU A 51 -3.54 -22.91 -15.14
CA LEU A 51 -2.99 -24.19 -14.71
C LEU A 51 -2.47 -25.06 -15.89
N LYS A 52 -1.14 -25.15 -16.05
CA LYS A 52 -0.52 -26.19 -16.91
C LYS A 52 -0.74 -27.59 -16.31
N ASN A 53 -1.95 -28.10 -16.47
CA ASN A 53 -2.35 -29.46 -16.19
C ASN A 53 -3.44 -29.83 -17.20
N ALA A 54 -3.06 -30.55 -18.27
CA ALA A 54 -3.83 -30.68 -19.51
C ALA A 54 -5.22 -31.32 -19.35
N ASN A 55 -5.50 -31.94 -18.20
CA ASN A 55 -6.77 -32.58 -17.87
C ASN A 55 -7.77 -31.66 -17.13
N LEU A 56 -7.40 -30.41 -16.79
CA LEU A 56 -8.28 -29.45 -16.11
C LEU A 56 -8.78 -28.31 -17.02
N THR A 57 -8.03 -27.96 -18.07
CA THR A 57 -8.33 -26.83 -18.96
C THR A 57 -9.66 -26.95 -19.71
N ALA A 58 -10.14 -28.16 -20.02
CA ALA A 58 -11.43 -28.38 -20.68
C ALA A 58 -12.63 -27.95 -19.81
N ASN A 59 -12.56 -28.15 -18.48
CA ASN A 59 -13.60 -27.73 -17.54
C ASN A 59 -13.44 -26.26 -17.09
N PHE A 60 -12.23 -25.70 -17.15
CA PHE A 60 -11.93 -24.35 -16.66
C PHE A 60 -12.62 -23.26 -17.47
N ASN A 61 -12.53 -23.32 -18.81
CA ASN A 61 -13.16 -22.32 -19.69
C ASN A 61 -14.68 -22.44 -19.73
N GLN A 62 -15.24 -23.63 -19.53
CA GLN A 62 -16.70 -23.87 -19.64
C GLN A 62 -17.47 -23.47 -18.37
N LYS A 63 -16.81 -23.42 -17.19
CA LYS A 63 -17.46 -23.07 -15.92
C LYS A 63 -17.25 -21.63 -15.46
N LEU A 64 -16.25 -20.91 -15.97
CA LEU A 64 -15.99 -19.52 -15.59
C LEU A 64 -16.64 -18.46 -16.51
N ALA A 65 -17.02 -18.82 -17.74
CA ALA A 65 -17.70 -17.91 -18.65
C ALA A 65 -18.94 -17.19 -18.05
N PRO A 66 -19.79 -17.82 -17.21
CA PRO A 66 -20.93 -17.15 -16.59
C PRO A 66 -20.61 -16.30 -15.34
N PHE A 67 -19.39 -16.40 -14.78
CA PHE A 67 -18.99 -15.69 -13.55
C PHE A 67 -17.95 -14.58 -13.79
N LEU A 68 -17.45 -14.47 -15.03
CA LEU A 68 -16.63 -13.34 -15.49
C LEU A 68 -17.47 -12.21 -16.09
N ASP A 69 -18.76 -12.47 -16.37
CA ASP A 69 -19.76 -11.43 -16.64
C ASP A 69 -20.41 -10.98 -15.30
N PRO A 70 -20.50 -9.66 -15.02
CA PRO A 70 -21.25 -9.17 -13.87
C PRO A 70 -22.76 -9.33 -14.07
N ALA A 71 -23.54 -9.16 -12.98
CA ALA A 71 -25.00 -9.24 -13.04
C ALA A 71 -25.59 -8.30 -14.12
N PRO A 72 -26.63 -8.73 -14.86
CA PRO A 72 -27.09 -8.05 -16.08
C PRO A 72 -27.49 -6.58 -15.90
N ASP A 73 -27.88 -6.16 -14.69
CA ASP A 73 -28.40 -4.81 -14.42
C ASP A 73 -27.32 -3.73 -14.23
N MET A 74 -26.02 -4.06 -14.38
CA MET A 74 -24.92 -3.07 -14.41
C MET A 74 -24.00 -3.18 -15.64
N ILE A 75 -24.46 -3.83 -16.71
CA ILE A 75 -23.75 -3.86 -17.98
C ILE A 75 -24.10 -2.62 -18.81
N LEU A 76 -23.27 -1.57 -18.70
CA LEU A 76 -22.90 -0.85 -19.92
C LEU A 76 -22.04 -1.82 -20.73
N ALA A 77 -22.56 -2.25 -21.89
CA ALA A 77 -21.96 -3.30 -22.72
C ALA A 77 -20.44 -3.14 -22.84
N ALA A 78 -19.71 -4.25 -22.69
CA ALA A 78 -18.32 -4.32 -23.12
C ALA A 78 -18.30 -3.93 -24.62
N PRO A 79 -17.80 -2.75 -25.00
CA PRO A 79 -17.90 -2.29 -26.38
C PRO A 79 -17.02 -3.16 -27.25
N ASP A 80 -17.47 -3.38 -28.47
CA ASP A 80 -16.71 -4.02 -29.55
C ASP A 80 -15.25 -3.52 -29.56
N LEU A 81 -14.32 -4.42 -29.23
CA LEU A 81 -12.88 -4.14 -29.15
C LEU A 81 -12.21 -4.31 -30.53
N THR A 82 -12.86 -3.83 -31.59
CA THR A 82 -12.24 -3.65 -32.90
C THR A 82 -11.35 -2.38 -32.88
N PRO A 83 -10.01 -2.52 -33.03
CA PRO A 83 -9.09 -1.42 -32.74
C PRO A 83 -8.95 -0.47 -33.93
N ALA A 84 -9.92 0.44 -34.06
CA ALA A 84 -9.68 1.68 -34.79
C ALA A 84 -8.66 2.54 -34.02
N VAL A 85 -7.37 2.31 -34.31
CA VAL A 85 -6.39 3.39 -34.27
C VAL A 85 -6.98 4.50 -35.14
N PRO A 86 -7.07 5.75 -34.67
CA PRO A 86 -7.57 6.84 -35.50
C PRO A 86 -6.74 6.94 -36.79
N ASP A 87 -7.30 7.57 -37.84
CA ASP A 87 -6.61 7.83 -39.10
C ASP A 87 -5.47 8.85 -38.92
N LEU A 88 -4.44 8.44 -38.18
CA LEU A 88 -3.22 9.19 -37.95
C LEU A 88 -2.37 9.11 -39.21
N THR A 89 -1.97 10.27 -39.70
CA THR A 89 -0.91 10.39 -40.70
C THR A 89 0.37 9.70 -40.22
N PRO A 90 1.29 9.32 -41.12
CA PRO A 90 2.59 8.76 -40.74
C PRO A 90 3.37 9.65 -39.75
N ALA A 91 3.23 10.97 -39.84
CA ALA A 91 3.84 11.94 -38.94
C ALA A 91 3.22 11.89 -37.54
N GLU A 92 1.90 11.94 -37.41
CA GLU A 92 1.20 11.85 -36.11
C GLU A 92 1.41 10.48 -35.45
N ARG A 93 1.51 9.41 -36.24
CA ARG A 93 1.85 8.08 -35.73
C ARG A 93 3.26 8.05 -35.14
N LEU A 94 4.23 8.67 -35.81
CA LEU A 94 5.62 8.73 -35.34
C LEU A 94 5.75 9.60 -34.08
N ASP A 95 5.06 10.74 -34.02
CA ASP A 95 4.98 11.57 -32.82
C ASP A 95 4.34 10.82 -31.65
N ALA A 96 3.20 10.15 -31.88
CA ALA A 96 2.54 9.34 -30.86
C ALA A 96 3.43 8.21 -30.33
N ILE A 97 4.16 7.50 -31.21
CA ILE A 97 5.14 6.48 -30.80
C ILE A 97 6.26 7.13 -29.98
N SER A 98 6.85 8.23 -30.44
CA SER A 98 7.90 8.96 -29.74
C SER A 98 7.45 9.35 -28.33
N ARG A 99 6.29 10.01 -28.21
CA ARG A 99 5.66 10.44 -26.95
C ARG A 99 5.30 9.29 -26.01
N LEU A 100 4.86 8.15 -26.53
CA LEU A 100 4.61 6.96 -25.71
C LEU A 100 5.93 6.34 -25.22
N THR A 101 6.92 6.18 -26.09
CA THR A 101 8.21 5.56 -25.73
C THR A 101 9.06 6.43 -24.82
N GLY A 102 8.97 7.76 -24.90
CA GLY A 102 9.63 8.68 -23.96
C GLY A 102 9.08 8.62 -22.53
N GLN A 103 7.84 8.13 -22.35
CA GLN A 103 7.24 7.90 -21.02
C GLN A 103 7.60 6.53 -20.41
N LEU A 104 8.43 5.73 -21.09
CA LEU A 104 8.86 4.39 -20.66
C LEU A 104 10.35 4.41 -20.34
N ALA A 105 10.73 3.80 -19.22
CA ALA A 105 12.14 3.59 -18.90
C ALA A 105 12.84 2.78 -20.01
N THR A 106 13.78 3.42 -20.71
CA THR A 106 14.60 2.82 -21.76
C THR A 106 15.98 2.36 -21.28
N GLU A 107 16.38 2.79 -20.08
CA GLU A 107 17.63 2.42 -19.42
C GLU A 107 17.67 0.93 -19.06
N GLN A 108 18.78 0.29 -19.38
CA GLN A 108 19.07 -1.07 -18.92
C GLN A 108 19.45 -1.04 -17.44
N ALA A 109 18.81 -1.91 -16.65
CA ALA A 109 19.16 -2.08 -15.24
C ALA A 109 20.61 -2.61 -15.10
N ALA A 110 21.34 -2.11 -14.11
CA ALA A 110 22.57 -2.77 -13.66
C ALA A 110 22.26 -4.21 -13.20
N PRO A 111 23.17 -5.18 -13.39
CA PRO A 111 22.97 -6.55 -12.90
C PRO A 111 22.68 -6.56 -11.40
N TYR A 112 21.55 -7.15 -11.00
CA TYR A 112 21.17 -7.25 -9.60
C TYR A 112 21.86 -8.48 -8.96
N PRO A 113 22.73 -8.31 -7.95
CA PRO A 113 23.46 -9.40 -7.30
C PRO A 113 22.63 -10.14 -6.22
N GLY A 114 21.35 -9.80 -6.05
CA GLY A 114 20.50 -10.27 -4.96
C GLY A 114 20.35 -9.23 -3.84
N ARG A 115 19.49 -9.50 -2.86
CA ARG A 115 19.13 -8.54 -1.80
C ARG A 115 20.22 -8.18 -0.80
N GLN A 116 21.16 -9.08 -0.53
CA GLN A 116 22.10 -8.94 0.58
C GLN A 116 22.94 -7.63 0.56
N PRO A 117 23.48 -7.15 -0.58
CA PRO A 117 24.29 -5.92 -0.58
C PRO A 117 23.50 -4.64 -0.28
N TYR A 118 22.18 -4.66 -0.45
CA TYR A 118 21.27 -3.52 -0.26
C TYR A 118 20.70 -3.43 1.17
N LEU A 119 20.71 -4.53 1.91
CA LEU A 119 20.11 -4.64 3.24
C LEU A 119 21.16 -4.59 4.36
N ARG A 120 20.77 -4.14 5.55
CA ARG A 120 21.65 -4.03 6.73
C ARG A 120 20.95 -4.57 7.97
N LEU A 121 21.67 -5.33 8.79
CA LEU A 121 21.14 -6.01 9.97
C LEU A 121 21.10 -5.06 11.18
N ASN A 122 20.26 -4.01 11.07
CA ASN A 122 20.25 -2.87 11.97
C ASN A 122 19.47 -3.13 13.28
N LYS A 123 18.18 -3.44 13.15
CA LYS A 123 17.26 -3.71 14.27
C LYS A 123 16.41 -4.93 13.96
N LEU A 124 16.16 -5.75 14.97
CA LEU A 124 15.13 -6.77 14.90
C LEU A 124 13.80 -6.03 15.11
N LYS A 125 12.92 -5.93 14.11
CA LYS A 125 11.63 -5.22 14.25
C LYS A 125 10.60 -6.08 15.01
N GLU A 126 10.59 -7.37 14.70
CA GLU A 126 9.53 -8.32 15.07
C GLU A 126 10.08 -9.56 15.78
N CYS A 127 9.34 -10.07 16.76
CA CYS A 127 9.68 -11.34 17.42
C CYS A 127 8.41 -12.16 17.67
N TRP A 128 8.41 -13.40 17.16
CA TRP A 128 7.30 -14.35 17.27
C TRP A 128 7.56 -15.35 18.39
N PHE A 129 6.53 -15.65 19.19
CA PHE A 129 6.59 -16.64 20.26
C PHE A 129 5.48 -17.67 20.09
N HIS A 130 5.85 -18.92 19.78
CA HIS A 130 4.94 -20.06 19.85
C HIS A 130 4.98 -20.63 21.26
N LEU A 131 4.06 -20.17 22.11
CA LEU A 131 4.15 -20.29 23.56
C LEU A 131 4.03 -21.73 24.08
N THR A 132 3.19 -22.54 23.45
CA THR A 132 2.86 -23.90 23.90
C THR A 132 2.25 -24.72 22.77
N ASN A 133 2.39 -26.04 22.80
CA ASN A 133 1.63 -26.95 21.92
C ASN A 133 0.26 -27.36 22.50
N ARG A 134 -0.09 -26.88 23.70
CA ARG A 134 -1.40 -27.10 24.32
C ARG A 134 -2.45 -26.19 23.70
N CYS A 135 -3.61 -26.74 23.35
CA CYS A 135 -4.76 -26.03 22.82
C CYS A 135 -6.05 -26.60 23.43
N ASN A 136 -7.11 -25.82 23.59
CA ASN A 136 -8.45 -26.32 23.93
C ASN A 136 -9.13 -27.04 22.74
N LEU A 137 -8.62 -26.84 21.53
CA LEU A 137 -9.11 -27.46 20.30
C LEU A 137 -8.10 -28.43 19.70
N ALA A 138 -8.56 -29.22 18.73
CA ALA A 138 -7.73 -30.20 18.01
C ALA A 138 -7.87 -30.08 16.48
N CYS A 139 -8.09 -28.86 15.96
CA CYS A 139 -8.50 -28.52 14.59
C CYS A 139 -7.87 -29.38 13.48
N ARG A 140 -8.69 -29.74 12.47
CA ARG A 140 -8.33 -30.69 11.40
C ARG A 140 -7.16 -30.25 10.51
N HIS A 141 -6.83 -28.97 10.45
CA HIS A 141 -5.74 -28.42 9.61
C HIS A 141 -4.52 -27.94 10.41
N CYS A 142 -4.51 -28.10 11.74
CA CYS A 142 -3.57 -27.42 12.63
C CYS A 142 -2.10 -27.70 12.26
N LEU A 143 -1.40 -26.62 11.86
CA LEU A 143 0.00 -26.61 11.43
C LEU A 143 0.97 -27.30 12.41
N PHE A 144 0.76 -27.09 13.71
CA PHE A 144 1.61 -27.64 14.78
C PHE A 144 1.03 -28.91 15.40
N ALA A 145 -0.06 -29.45 14.84
CA ALA A 145 -0.83 -30.57 15.37
C ALA A 145 -1.30 -30.41 16.84
N SER A 146 -1.36 -29.17 17.35
CA SER A 146 -1.73 -28.83 18.72
C SER A 146 -3.07 -29.44 19.16
N SER A 147 -3.18 -29.69 20.46
CA SER A 147 -4.31 -30.40 21.07
C SER A 147 -4.35 -30.21 22.59
N PRO A 148 -5.43 -30.63 23.28
CA PRO A 148 -5.49 -30.64 24.75
C PRO A 148 -4.42 -31.52 25.40
N ALA A 149 -3.90 -32.52 24.67
CA ALA A 149 -2.84 -33.42 25.10
C ALA A 149 -1.41 -32.85 24.90
N GLY A 150 -1.27 -31.68 24.26
CA GLY A 150 0.02 -31.03 24.06
C GLY A 150 0.68 -30.61 25.39
N LYS A 151 1.97 -30.95 25.56
CA LYS A 151 2.71 -30.72 26.82
C LYS A 151 3.82 -29.67 26.69
N THR A 152 4.52 -29.61 25.56
CA THR A 152 5.64 -28.68 25.32
C THR A 152 5.19 -27.24 25.48
N THR A 153 5.86 -26.49 26.35
CA THR A 153 5.49 -25.11 26.73
C THR A 153 6.75 -24.33 27.08
N LEU A 154 6.93 -23.16 26.48
CA LEU A 154 8.07 -22.27 26.74
C LEU A 154 8.09 -21.85 28.22
N PRO A 155 9.18 -22.03 28.98
CA PRO A 155 9.21 -21.62 30.39
C PRO A 155 9.05 -20.10 30.55
N ARG A 156 8.25 -19.66 31.55
CA ARG A 156 7.94 -18.22 31.77
C ARG A 156 9.17 -17.34 31.99
N ALA A 157 10.19 -17.86 32.67
CA ALA A 157 11.45 -17.15 32.90
C ALA A 157 12.20 -16.92 31.57
N THR A 158 12.29 -17.97 30.75
CA THR A 158 12.87 -17.93 29.40
C THR A 158 12.13 -16.95 28.51
N LEU A 159 10.78 -17.00 28.47
CA LEU A 159 9.96 -16.05 27.72
C LEU A 159 10.27 -14.58 28.11
N ARG A 160 10.29 -14.26 29.41
CA ARG A 160 10.61 -12.90 29.89
C ARG A 160 12.02 -12.46 29.50
N GLN A 161 13.02 -13.34 29.65
CA GLN A 161 14.39 -13.06 29.25
C GLN A 161 14.48 -12.79 27.74
N THR A 162 13.95 -13.69 26.91
CA THR A 162 14.04 -13.57 25.45
C THR A 162 13.27 -12.35 24.91
N MET A 163 12.15 -11.96 25.53
CA MET A 163 11.49 -10.70 25.20
C MET A 163 12.34 -9.47 25.55
N ALA A 164 13.05 -9.48 26.68
CA ALA A 164 13.96 -8.39 27.06
C ALA A 164 15.15 -8.29 26.08
N GLU A 165 15.72 -9.43 25.66
CA GLU A 165 16.76 -9.49 24.64
C GLU A 165 16.26 -9.01 23.26
N ALA A 166 15.01 -9.34 22.89
CA ALA A 166 14.38 -8.84 21.67
C ALA A 166 14.19 -7.31 21.71
N LYS A 167 13.70 -6.75 22.83
CA LYS A 167 13.60 -5.29 23.02
C LYS A 167 14.96 -4.62 22.91
N ALA A 168 16.01 -5.18 23.52
CA ALA A 168 17.38 -4.67 23.41
C ALA A 168 17.96 -4.75 21.99
N ALA A 169 17.45 -5.66 21.14
CA ALA A 169 17.75 -5.73 19.71
C ALA A 169 16.90 -4.78 18.83
N GLY A 170 16.03 -3.96 19.44
CA GLY A 170 15.18 -2.97 18.77
C GLY A 170 13.76 -3.43 18.43
N CYS A 171 13.30 -4.56 19.00
CA CYS A 171 11.99 -5.12 18.69
C CYS A 171 10.86 -4.32 19.33
N THR A 172 9.93 -3.87 18.49
CA THR A 172 8.72 -3.12 18.90
C THR A 172 7.43 -3.89 18.66
N LEU A 173 7.45 -4.99 17.89
CA LEU A 173 6.27 -5.75 17.53
C LEU A 173 6.39 -7.23 17.93
N PHE A 174 5.57 -7.65 18.88
CA PHE A 174 5.61 -8.99 19.47
C PHE A 174 4.39 -9.80 19.06
N TYR A 175 4.61 -10.97 18.48
CA TYR A 175 3.53 -11.88 18.07
C TYR A 175 3.46 -13.08 19.00
N PHE A 176 2.27 -13.39 19.48
CA PHE A 176 2.00 -14.51 20.39
C PHE A 176 1.08 -15.53 19.75
N THR A 177 1.60 -16.74 19.57
CA THR A 177 0.94 -17.90 18.98
C THR A 177 1.06 -19.11 19.92
N GLY A 178 0.57 -20.26 19.49
CA GLY A 178 0.72 -21.53 20.18
C GLY A 178 -0.21 -22.57 19.59
N GLY A 179 -0.61 -23.51 20.44
CA GLY A 179 -1.92 -24.14 20.34
C GLY A 179 -3.01 -23.12 20.66
N GLU A 180 -3.03 -22.58 21.88
CA GLU A 180 -3.86 -21.42 22.24
C GLU A 180 -3.13 -20.53 23.27
N PRO A 181 -2.77 -19.26 22.93
CA PRO A 181 -2.09 -18.34 23.84
C PRO A 181 -2.83 -18.09 25.15
N LEU A 182 -4.18 -18.02 25.15
CA LEU A 182 -4.94 -17.75 26.37
C LEU A 182 -4.85 -18.87 27.42
N ILE A 183 -4.45 -20.10 27.04
CA ILE A 183 -4.16 -21.21 27.98
C ILE A 183 -2.80 -21.03 28.68
N TYR A 184 -1.91 -20.18 28.14
CA TYR A 184 -0.57 -20.04 28.68
C TYR A 184 -0.62 -19.36 30.08
N PRO A 185 0.04 -19.92 31.12
CA PRO A 185 -0.09 -19.40 32.48
C PRO A 185 0.35 -17.95 32.62
N ASP A 186 -0.49 -17.13 33.28
CA ASP A 186 -0.30 -15.69 33.50
C ASP A 186 -0.16 -14.84 32.22
N PHE A 187 -0.60 -15.34 31.05
CA PHE A 187 -0.37 -14.67 29.77
C PHE A 187 -0.87 -13.21 29.70
N THR A 188 -2.06 -12.90 30.22
CA THR A 188 -2.57 -11.51 30.24
C THR A 188 -1.75 -10.57 31.10
N LYS A 189 -1.12 -11.07 32.19
CA LYS A 189 -0.18 -10.28 33.02
C LYS A 189 1.13 -10.04 32.27
N ILE A 190 1.64 -11.06 31.57
CA ILE A 190 2.83 -10.95 30.73
C ILE A 190 2.61 -9.94 29.59
N LEU A 191 1.42 -9.91 28.97
CA LEU A 191 1.04 -8.87 28.01
C LEU A 191 0.99 -7.47 28.65
N ALA A 192 0.47 -7.33 29.87
CA ALA A 192 0.44 -6.05 30.58
C ALA A 192 1.86 -5.54 30.88
N GLU A 193 2.75 -6.41 31.39
CA GLU A 193 4.18 -6.12 31.60
C GLU A 193 4.87 -5.70 30.30
N LEU A 194 4.58 -6.37 29.19
CA LEU A 194 5.16 -6.08 27.88
C LEU A 194 4.72 -4.72 27.33
N LEU A 195 3.41 -4.45 27.37
CA LEU A 195 2.74 -3.25 26.84
C LEU A 195 2.86 -2.01 27.75
N ALA A 196 3.44 -2.14 28.95
CA ALA A 196 3.81 -1.00 29.79
C ALA A 196 4.78 -0.04 29.09
N ALA A 197 5.61 -0.56 28.17
CA ALA A 197 6.41 0.25 27.25
C ALA A 197 5.53 0.81 26.11
N PRO A 198 5.49 2.14 25.90
CA PRO A 198 4.55 2.80 24.98
C PRO A 198 4.79 2.51 23.50
N GLU A 199 6.03 2.21 23.13
CA GLU A 199 6.47 1.90 21.75
C GLU A 199 6.15 0.45 21.32
N ILE A 200 5.72 -0.39 22.26
CA ILE A 200 5.52 -1.82 22.02
C ILE A 200 4.08 -2.12 21.60
N HIS A 201 3.93 -2.87 20.52
CA HIS A 201 2.68 -3.49 20.08
C HIS A 201 2.74 -5.01 20.30
N ALA A 202 1.59 -5.60 20.62
CA ALA A 202 1.42 -7.04 20.78
C ALA A 202 0.29 -7.54 19.88
N VAL A 203 0.55 -8.62 19.14
CA VAL A 203 -0.44 -9.32 18.30
C VAL A 203 -0.69 -10.69 18.91
N VAL A 204 -1.95 -11.03 19.19
CA VAL A 204 -2.33 -12.32 19.78
C VAL A 204 -3.16 -13.11 18.78
N LEU A 205 -2.64 -14.27 18.37
CA LEU A 205 -3.30 -15.18 17.42
C LEU A 205 -4.04 -16.26 18.22
N SER A 206 -5.38 -16.19 18.26
CA SER A 206 -6.22 -17.03 19.12
C SER A 206 -7.35 -17.71 18.33
N ASN A 207 -7.83 -18.85 18.83
CA ASN A 207 -9.10 -19.42 18.38
C ASN A 207 -10.33 -18.68 18.95
N GLY A 208 -10.14 -17.73 19.86
CA GLY A 208 -11.18 -16.84 20.37
C GLY A 208 -12.15 -17.44 21.38
N LEU A 209 -12.09 -18.74 21.68
CA LEU A 209 -13.09 -19.39 22.54
C LEU A 209 -12.94 -19.09 24.04
N LEU A 210 -11.74 -18.73 24.49
CA LEU A 210 -11.44 -18.39 25.90
C LEU A 210 -11.54 -16.89 26.19
N VAL A 211 -11.98 -16.07 25.22
CA VAL A 211 -12.03 -14.61 25.34
C VAL A 211 -12.88 -14.16 26.53
N ALA A 212 -14.04 -14.77 26.77
CA ALA A 212 -14.92 -14.41 27.89
C ALA A 212 -14.22 -14.56 29.26
N GLU A 213 -13.43 -15.64 29.43
CA GLU A 213 -12.69 -15.93 30.67
C GLU A 213 -11.60 -14.89 30.95
N HIS A 214 -11.01 -14.31 29.90
CA HIS A 214 -9.92 -13.34 30.00
C HIS A 214 -10.35 -11.87 29.78
N LEU A 215 -11.61 -11.60 29.43
CA LEU A 215 -12.11 -10.29 29.00
C LEU A 215 -11.84 -9.19 30.02
N ALA A 216 -12.00 -9.50 31.32
CA ALA A 216 -11.78 -8.58 32.42
C ALA A 216 -10.33 -8.05 32.50
N GLU A 217 -9.34 -8.86 32.08
CA GLU A 217 -7.94 -8.44 31.99
C GLU A 217 -7.61 -7.83 30.63
N LEU A 218 -8.11 -8.41 29.53
CA LEU A 218 -7.88 -7.91 28.17
C LEU A 218 -8.33 -6.45 28.00
N LYS A 219 -9.47 -6.07 28.59
CA LYS A 219 -9.99 -4.69 28.49
C LYS A 219 -9.20 -3.64 29.29
N LYS A 220 -8.28 -4.06 30.17
CA LYS A 220 -7.34 -3.17 30.87
C LYS A 220 -6.11 -2.83 30.02
N LEU A 221 -5.87 -3.59 28.94
CA LEU A 221 -4.68 -3.42 28.10
C LEU A 221 -4.84 -2.23 27.13
N PRO A 222 -3.74 -1.60 26.69
CA PRO A 222 -3.77 -0.49 25.73
C PRO A 222 -4.38 -0.89 24.37
N ARG A 223 -5.67 -0.58 24.16
CA ARG A 223 -6.46 -1.00 22.98
C ARG A 223 -5.83 -0.72 21.61
N GLN A 224 -5.11 0.40 21.47
CA GLN A 224 -4.44 0.79 20.22
C GLN A 224 -3.16 -0.01 19.92
N ARG A 225 -2.64 -0.75 20.91
CA ARG A 225 -1.38 -1.51 20.83
C ARG A 225 -1.55 -3.01 21.05
N LEU A 226 -2.75 -3.46 21.41
CA LEU A 226 -3.15 -4.86 21.44
C LEU A 226 -3.98 -5.20 20.19
N HIS A 227 -3.44 -6.05 19.33
CA HIS A 227 -4.10 -6.51 18.11
C HIS A 227 -4.54 -7.96 18.30
N LEU A 228 -5.84 -8.24 18.18
CA LEU A 228 -6.37 -9.60 18.30
C LEU A 228 -6.63 -10.18 16.91
N GLN A 229 -5.90 -11.23 16.54
CA GLN A 229 -6.21 -12.02 15.34
C GLN A 229 -7.02 -13.25 15.76
N ILE A 230 -8.29 -13.30 15.36
CA ILE A 230 -9.23 -14.36 15.77
C ILE A 230 -9.56 -15.26 14.59
N SER A 231 -9.41 -16.58 14.81
CA SER A 231 -9.63 -17.57 13.75
C SER A 231 -11.11 -17.82 13.40
N VAL A 232 -11.50 -17.69 12.13
CA VAL A 232 -12.83 -18.06 11.61
C VAL A 232 -12.68 -18.82 10.28
N ASP A 233 -12.91 -20.13 10.26
CA ASP A 233 -12.67 -20.95 9.06
C ASP A 233 -13.91 -21.24 8.19
N GLY A 234 -14.95 -20.41 8.25
CA GLY A 234 -16.18 -20.58 7.48
C GLY A 234 -17.44 -20.19 8.25
N LEU A 235 -18.59 -20.38 7.61
CA LEU A 235 -19.89 -20.30 8.29
C LEU A 235 -20.06 -21.47 9.27
N LYS A 236 -21.08 -21.42 10.16
CA LYS A 236 -21.28 -22.40 11.24
C LYS A 236 -21.02 -23.86 10.85
N PRO A 237 -21.61 -24.43 9.77
CA PRO A 237 -21.43 -25.84 9.45
C PRO A 237 -19.97 -26.18 9.12
N ARG A 238 -19.26 -25.27 8.46
CA ARG A 238 -17.88 -25.46 8.02
C ARG A 238 -16.88 -25.25 9.14
N HIS A 239 -17.07 -24.17 9.91
CA HIS A 239 -16.26 -23.88 11.08
C HIS A 239 -16.32 -25.02 12.09
N ASP A 240 -17.54 -25.49 12.44
CA ASP A 240 -17.73 -26.59 13.38
C ASP A 240 -17.10 -27.90 12.85
N ALA A 241 -17.20 -28.19 11.55
CA ALA A 241 -16.57 -29.37 10.93
C ALA A 241 -15.03 -29.34 10.98
N ILE A 242 -14.41 -28.15 10.94
CA ILE A 242 -12.96 -27.95 10.97
C ILE A 242 -12.42 -27.90 12.41
N ARG A 243 -13.10 -27.18 13.31
CA ARG A 243 -12.61 -26.83 14.66
C ARG A 243 -13.25 -27.60 15.81
N GLY A 244 -14.46 -28.12 15.62
CA GLY A 244 -15.22 -28.87 16.62
C GLY A 244 -16.67 -28.39 16.72
N THR A 245 -17.61 -29.31 16.96
CA THR A 245 -19.04 -29.01 17.06
C THR A 245 -19.34 -27.96 18.13
N GLY A 246 -20.09 -26.91 17.77
CA GLY A 246 -20.50 -25.84 18.69
C GLY A 246 -19.47 -24.71 18.87
N THR A 247 -18.26 -24.83 18.32
CA THR A 247 -17.22 -23.81 18.47
C THR A 247 -17.61 -22.48 17.82
N PHE A 248 -18.31 -22.49 16.68
CA PHE A 248 -18.74 -21.26 16.01
C PHE A 248 -19.70 -20.41 16.86
N ALA A 249 -20.63 -21.04 17.58
CA ALA A 249 -21.62 -20.31 18.38
C ALA A 249 -20.97 -19.60 19.58
N LEU A 250 -20.04 -20.29 20.27
CA LEU A 250 -19.24 -19.71 21.34
C LEU A 250 -18.32 -18.59 20.81
N LEU A 251 -17.70 -18.80 19.65
CA LEU A 251 -16.87 -17.80 19.00
C LEU A 251 -17.65 -16.53 18.65
N GLN A 252 -18.86 -16.66 18.09
CA GLN A 252 -19.71 -15.53 17.74
C GLN A 252 -20.11 -14.71 18.98
N ALA A 253 -20.43 -15.39 20.09
CA ALA A 253 -20.69 -14.72 21.38
C ALA A 253 -19.44 -13.94 21.86
N ASN A 254 -18.25 -14.54 21.78
CA ASN A 254 -17.00 -13.90 22.19
C ASN A 254 -16.58 -12.72 21.29
N LEU A 255 -16.82 -12.80 19.98
CA LEU A 255 -16.58 -11.68 19.06
C LEU A 255 -17.51 -10.49 19.38
N ASN A 256 -18.76 -10.76 19.74
CA ASN A 256 -19.69 -9.72 20.21
C ASN A 256 -19.24 -9.09 21.54
N LEU A 257 -18.63 -9.85 22.46
CA LEU A 257 -18.03 -9.31 23.69
C LEU A 257 -16.84 -8.37 23.40
N LEU A 258 -15.94 -8.76 22.49
CA LEU A 258 -14.81 -7.91 22.08
C LEU A 258 -15.29 -6.60 21.44
N ARG A 259 -16.28 -6.69 20.55
CA ARG A 259 -16.94 -5.52 19.94
C ARG A 259 -17.55 -4.59 20.98
N ALA A 260 -18.28 -5.13 21.96
CA ALA A 260 -18.93 -4.34 23.01
C ALA A 260 -17.92 -3.59 23.91
N GLU A 261 -16.75 -4.18 24.17
CA GLU A 261 -15.65 -3.57 24.96
C GLU A 261 -14.70 -2.71 24.11
N GLY A 262 -14.98 -2.54 22.81
CA GLY A 262 -14.18 -1.73 21.88
C GLY A 262 -12.80 -2.30 21.56
N LEU A 263 -12.62 -3.62 21.66
CA LEU A 263 -11.36 -4.30 21.33
C LEU A 263 -11.34 -4.65 19.83
N GLY A 264 -10.36 -4.11 19.10
CA GLY A 264 -10.18 -4.35 17.68
C GLY A 264 -9.81 -5.80 17.37
N VAL A 265 -10.42 -6.35 16.33
CA VAL A 265 -10.20 -7.72 15.86
C VAL A 265 -9.90 -7.72 14.36
N THR A 266 -8.91 -8.50 13.95
CA THR A 266 -8.73 -8.99 12.58
C THR A 266 -9.20 -10.44 12.54
N ILE A 267 -10.08 -10.81 11.61
CA ILE A 267 -10.43 -12.22 11.40
C ILE A 267 -9.32 -12.89 10.57
N SER A 268 -8.96 -14.12 10.90
CA SER A 268 -8.07 -14.91 10.06
C SER A 268 -8.67 -16.27 9.70
N VAL A 269 -8.46 -16.67 8.46
CA VAL A 269 -9.09 -17.83 7.83
C VAL A 269 -7.99 -18.76 7.31
N ALA A 270 -7.92 -20.01 7.78
CA ALA A 270 -7.08 -21.02 7.16
C ALA A 270 -7.79 -21.55 5.90
N VAL A 271 -7.40 -21.04 4.73
CA VAL A 271 -8.05 -21.38 3.45
C VAL A 271 -7.71 -22.80 3.06
N ASN A 272 -8.73 -23.63 2.87
CA ASN A 272 -8.62 -25.05 2.55
C ASN A 272 -9.80 -25.53 1.70
N ARG A 273 -9.74 -26.78 1.23
CA ARG A 273 -10.73 -27.41 0.35
C ARG A 273 -12.17 -27.32 0.86
N GLY A 274 -12.36 -27.27 2.18
CA GLY A 274 -13.67 -27.13 2.79
C GLY A 274 -14.27 -25.73 2.68
N ASN A 275 -13.47 -24.66 2.80
CA ASN A 275 -13.98 -23.30 2.99
C ASN A 275 -13.61 -22.30 1.88
N VAL A 276 -12.82 -22.70 0.89
CA VAL A 276 -12.41 -21.80 -0.21
C VAL A 276 -13.57 -21.23 -1.02
N THR A 277 -14.73 -21.90 -1.06
CA THR A 277 -15.94 -21.38 -1.73
C THR A 277 -16.80 -20.46 -0.86
N GLU A 278 -16.41 -20.25 0.42
CA GLU A 278 -17.13 -19.45 1.42
C GLU A 278 -16.40 -18.12 1.74
N LEU A 279 -15.33 -17.75 1.02
CA LEU A 279 -14.50 -16.59 1.39
C LEU A 279 -15.27 -15.26 1.36
N ALA A 280 -16.20 -15.10 0.43
CA ALA A 280 -17.04 -13.89 0.32
C ALA A 280 -18.11 -13.83 1.42
N GLU A 281 -18.63 -14.99 1.83
CA GLU A 281 -19.61 -15.16 2.89
C GLU A 281 -18.97 -14.92 4.27
N ILE A 282 -17.72 -15.34 4.47
CA ILE A 282 -16.91 -15.00 5.66
C ILE A 282 -16.67 -13.49 5.74
N VAL A 283 -16.45 -12.80 4.61
CA VAL A 283 -16.36 -11.33 4.55
C VAL A 283 -17.68 -10.67 4.97
N GLY A 284 -18.82 -11.19 4.50
CA GLY A 284 -20.14 -10.73 4.94
C GLY A 284 -20.33 -10.86 6.46
N LEU A 285 -20.05 -12.04 7.01
CA LEU A 285 -20.09 -12.31 8.45
C LEU A 285 -19.19 -11.37 9.26
N ALA A 286 -17.97 -11.09 8.78
CA ALA A 286 -17.08 -10.13 9.42
C ALA A 286 -17.69 -8.71 9.48
N GLY A 287 -18.41 -8.30 8.42
CA GLY A 287 -19.11 -7.02 8.35
C GLY A 287 -20.25 -6.91 9.37
N GLU A 288 -21.07 -7.97 9.48
CA GLU A 288 -22.13 -8.06 10.50
C GLU A 288 -21.56 -7.96 11.93
N LEU A 289 -20.42 -8.60 12.16
CA LEU A 289 -19.68 -8.58 13.43
C LEU A 289 -18.91 -7.26 13.67
N GLY A 290 -18.89 -6.33 12.71
CA GLY A 290 -18.21 -5.03 12.83
C GLY A 290 -16.69 -5.09 12.70
N VAL A 291 -16.13 -6.23 12.27
CA VAL A 291 -14.71 -6.43 11.99
C VAL A 291 -14.29 -5.60 10.77
N LYS A 292 -13.05 -5.10 10.76
CA LYS A 292 -12.54 -4.22 9.70
C LYS A 292 -11.50 -4.87 8.78
N ASN A 293 -10.80 -5.90 9.24
CA ASN A 293 -9.70 -6.53 8.50
C ASN A 293 -9.87 -8.06 8.50
N ILE A 294 -9.51 -8.69 7.39
CA ILE A 294 -9.48 -10.15 7.23
C ILE A 294 -8.17 -10.59 6.60
N HIS A 295 -7.57 -11.64 7.13
CA HIS A 295 -6.36 -12.26 6.59
C HIS A 295 -6.58 -13.72 6.20
N PHE A 296 -6.39 -14.04 4.92
CA PHE A 296 -6.44 -15.39 4.40
C PHE A 296 -5.06 -16.05 4.51
N LEU A 297 -4.95 -17.10 5.33
CA LEU A 297 -3.75 -17.93 5.46
C LEU A 297 -3.81 -19.03 4.41
N TRP A 298 -2.85 -19.09 3.49
CA TRP A 298 -2.79 -20.20 2.53
C TRP A 298 -2.34 -21.50 3.21
N HIS A 299 -2.94 -22.62 2.82
CA HIS A 299 -2.82 -23.91 3.51
C HIS A 299 -1.37 -24.42 3.59
N PHE A 300 -0.98 -24.92 4.76
CA PHE A 300 0.29 -25.61 4.96
C PHE A 300 0.07 -27.13 5.00
N ILE A 301 0.83 -27.88 4.20
CA ILE A 301 0.85 -29.35 4.25
C ILE A 301 1.86 -29.78 5.34
N ARG A 302 1.49 -29.55 6.60
CA ARG A 302 2.29 -29.85 7.80
C ARG A 302 1.39 -30.05 9.03
N GLY A 303 1.83 -30.89 9.97
CA GLY A 303 1.10 -31.19 11.20
C GLY A 303 -0.15 -32.01 10.91
N LYS A 304 -1.34 -31.46 11.18
CA LYS A 304 -2.62 -32.02 10.73
C LYS A 304 -3.02 -31.53 9.34
N GLY A 305 -2.43 -30.42 8.88
CA GLY A 305 -2.62 -29.89 7.52
C GLY A 305 -2.08 -30.86 6.48
N ASN A 306 -2.93 -31.30 5.54
CA ASN A 306 -2.58 -32.37 4.59
C ASN A 306 -2.93 -32.01 3.12
N ARG A 307 -2.62 -32.92 2.19
CA ARG A 307 -2.84 -32.73 0.73
C ARG A 307 -4.31 -32.76 0.30
N GLU A 308 -5.20 -33.40 1.04
CA GLU A 308 -6.64 -33.44 0.72
C GLU A 308 -7.30 -32.07 0.96
N GLN A 309 -6.79 -31.36 1.96
CA GLN A 309 -7.20 -29.99 2.32
C GLN A 309 -6.58 -28.92 1.41
N PHE A 310 -5.51 -29.23 0.68
CA PHE A 310 -4.85 -28.29 -0.22
C PHE A 310 -5.77 -27.87 -1.38
N VAL A 311 -5.64 -26.61 -1.79
CA VAL A 311 -6.36 -25.98 -2.90
C VAL A 311 -5.36 -25.25 -3.79
N THR A 312 -5.52 -25.33 -5.10
CA THR A 312 -4.59 -24.70 -6.05
C THR A 312 -4.78 -23.19 -6.12
N ALA A 313 -3.73 -22.46 -6.54
CA ALA A 313 -3.80 -21.02 -6.79
C ALA A 313 -4.94 -20.63 -7.76
N GLY A 314 -5.18 -21.43 -8.80
CA GLY A 314 -6.25 -21.20 -9.79
C GLY A 314 -7.67 -21.45 -9.27
N GLU A 315 -7.82 -22.20 -8.18
CA GLU A 315 -9.10 -22.34 -7.45
C GLU A 315 -9.29 -21.23 -6.41
N ILE A 316 -8.21 -20.75 -5.75
CA ILE A 316 -8.29 -19.70 -4.74
C ILE A 316 -8.48 -18.31 -5.34
N LEU A 317 -7.79 -17.97 -6.44
CA LEU A 317 -7.79 -16.60 -6.97
C LEU A 317 -9.19 -16.08 -7.34
N PRO A 318 -10.08 -16.83 -8.05
CA PRO A 318 -11.44 -16.35 -8.32
C PRO A 318 -12.23 -16.06 -7.03
N GLU A 319 -12.07 -16.91 -6.02
CA GLU A 319 -12.75 -16.79 -4.72
C GLU A 319 -12.25 -15.60 -3.91
N LEU A 320 -10.94 -15.33 -3.95
CA LEU A 320 -10.34 -14.14 -3.37
C LEU A 320 -10.85 -12.86 -4.04
N LEU A 321 -11.06 -12.87 -5.36
CA LEU A 321 -11.64 -11.73 -6.08
C LEU A 321 -13.13 -11.53 -5.75
N ARG A 322 -13.91 -12.62 -5.59
CA ARG A 322 -15.29 -12.54 -5.07
C ARG A 322 -15.32 -11.96 -3.64
N ALA A 323 -14.41 -12.40 -2.79
CA ALA A 323 -14.25 -11.90 -1.42
C ALA A 323 -13.87 -10.41 -1.39
N GLN A 324 -12.98 -9.95 -2.30
CA GLN A 324 -12.59 -8.54 -2.41
C GLN A 324 -13.75 -7.62 -2.85
N GLU A 325 -14.66 -8.12 -3.68
CA GLU A 325 -15.86 -7.36 -4.05
C GLU A 325 -16.89 -7.30 -2.90
N ALA A 326 -17.04 -8.38 -2.12
CA ALA A 326 -17.80 -8.33 -0.88
C ALA A 326 -17.17 -7.35 0.14
N ALA A 327 -15.84 -7.34 0.25
CA ALA A 327 -15.11 -6.50 1.20
C ALA A 327 -15.29 -5.00 0.92
N ARG A 328 -15.32 -4.62 -0.36
CA ARG A 328 -15.68 -3.25 -0.80
C ARG A 328 -17.05 -2.82 -0.29
N LYS A 329 -18.06 -3.69 -0.44
CA LYS A 329 -19.45 -3.42 -0.02
C LYS A 329 -19.60 -3.33 1.50
N CYS A 330 -18.86 -4.13 2.25
CA CYS A 330 -18.88 -4.13 3.72
C CYS A 330 -17.94 -3.11 4.37
N GLY A 331 -17.08 -2.42 3.60
CA GLY A 331 -16.06 -1.52 4.14
C GLY A 331 -14.97 -2.24 4.94
N ILE A 332 -14.56 -3.42 4.46
CA ILE A 332 -13.56 -4.32 5.04
C ILE A 332 -12.30 -4.31 4.17
N LEU A 333 -11.13 -4.45 4.80
CA LEU A 333 -9.85 -4.68 4.13
C LEU A 333 -9.50 -6.17 4.15
N ILE A 334 -8.92 -6.66 3.05
CA ILE A 334 -8.31 -7.98 2.99
C ILE A 334 -6.79 -7.76 3.01
N ASP A 335 -6.14 -8.21 4.08
CA ASP A 335 -4.74 -7.91 4.36
C ASP A 335 -3.83 -8.41 3.23
N ASN A 336 -4.12 -9.58 2.65
CA ASN A 336 -3.40 -10.12 1.48
C ASN A 336 -3.45 -9.18 0.26
N VAL A 337 -4.62 -8.57 0.01
CA VAL A 337 -4.84 -7.71 -1.15
C VAL A 337 -4.18 -6.35 -0.93
N GLU A 338 -4.34 -5.76 0.25
CA GLU A 338 -3.76 -4.45 0.54
C GLU A 338 -2.23 -4.50 0.69
N THR A 339 -1.68 -5.61 1.21
CA THR A 339 -0.22 -5.84 1.23
C THR A 339 0.34 -5.91 -0.20
N LEU A 340 -0.28 -6.69 -1.09
CA LEU A 340 0.18 -6.75 -2.49
C LEU A 340 -0.07 -5.43 -3.23
N ARG A 341 -1.15 -4.70 -2.90
CA ARG A 341 -1.40 -3.34 -3.42
C ARG A 341 -0.27 -2.39 -3.05
N ALA A 342 0.20 -2.41 -1.80
CA ALA A 342 1.36 -1.61 -1.37
C ALA A 342 2.62 -1.91 -2.20
N GLN A 343 2.88 -3.17 -2.52
CA GLN A 343 4.03 -3.59 -3.34
C GLN A 343 3.89 -3.14 -4.81
N VAL A 344 2.73 -3.41 -5.42
CA VAL A 344 2.43 -3.13 -6.84
C VAL A 344 2.41 -1.62 -7.13
N PHE A 345 1.92 -0.81 -6.19
CA PHE A 345 1.87 0.65 -6.27
C PHE A 345 2.98 1.33 -5.44
N SER A 346 4.14 0.69 -5.33
CA SER A 346 5.38 1.27 -4.79
C SER A 346 6.05 2.22 -5.80
N ALA A 347 7.26 2.72 -5.52
CA ALA A 347 7.99 3.52 -6.50
C ALA A 347 8.49 2.64 -7.67
N PRO A 348 8.45 3.13 -8.93
CA PRO A 348 9.16 2.50 -10.04
C PRO A 348 10.64 2.26 -9.69
N GLY A 349 11.11 1.04 -9.91
CA GLY A 349 12.44 0.54 -9.55
C GLY A 349 12.51 -0.22 -8.22
N THR A 350 11.50 -0.14 -7.34
CA THR A 350 11.48 -0.86 -6.05
C THR A 350 11.50 -2.37 -6.27
N LYS A 351 12.49 -3.06 -5.69
CA LYS A 351 12.59 -4.53 -5.73
C LYS A 351 12.10 -5.14 -4.43
N HIS A 352 10.94 -5.79 -4.44
CA HIS A 352 10.55 -6.70 -3.37
C HIS A 352 11.29 -8.02 -3.56
N ASP A 353 12.09 -8.46 -2.57
CA ASP A 353 12.90 -9.67 -2.67
C ASP A 353 12.84 -10.48 -1.37
N LEU A 354 11.88 -11.42 -1.33
CA LEU A 354 11.60 -12.36 -0.25
C LEU A 354 11.25 -11.70 1.10
N ALA A 355 10.78 -12.54 2.03
CA ALA A 355 10.28 -12.10 3.33
C ALA A 355 11.38 -11.50 4.24
N ASN A 356 10.94 -10.68 5.21
CA ASN A 356 11.73 -10.04 6.26
C ASN A 356 12.35 -11.03 7.27
N THR A 357 11.96 -12.31 7.22
CA THR A 357 12.56 -13.46 7.87
C THR A 357 14.09 -13.39 7.90
N ALA A 358 14.69 -13.61 9.07
CA ALA A 358 16.14 -13.54 9.34
C ALA A 358 16.80 -12.15 9.20
N TRP A 359 16.15 -11.15 8.59
CA TRP A 359 16.58 -9.75 8.58
C TRP A 359 15.99 -8.98 9.75
N GLU A 360 14.66 -8.91 9.81
CA GLU A 360 13.91 -8.05 10.75
C GLU A 360 12.94 -8.83 11.63
N SER A 361 12.75 -10.13 11.36
CA SER A 361 11.82 -11.03 12.05
C SER A 361 12.44 -12.40 12.31
N LEU A 362 12.08 -13.01 13.45
CA LEU A 362 12.42 -14.39 13.83
C LEU A 362 11.39 -14.95 14.84
N ALA A 363 11.41 -16.26 15.05
CA ALA A 363 10.48 -16.95 15.94
C ALA A 363 11.19 -17.75 17.05
N VAL A 364 10.49 -17.94 18.16
CA VAL A 364 10.91 -18.74 19.33
C VAL A 364 9.88 -19.84 19.55
N GLY A 365 10.34 -21.08 19.59
CA GLY A 365 9.52 -22.27 19.78
C GLY A 365 9.20 -22.58 21.25
N PRO A 366 8.24 -23.50 21.50
CA PRO A 366 7.87 -23.93 22.85
C PRO A 366 8.95 -24.80 23.51
N ASP A 367 9.94 -25.23 22.73
CA ASP A 367 11.15 -25.97 23.09
C ASP A 367 12.32 -25.04 23.46
N ALA A 368 12.10 -23.73 23.53
CA ALA A 368 13.10 -22.70 23.79
C ALA A 368 14.21 -22.58 22.72
N CYS A 369 13.93 -22.98 21.48
CA CYS A 369 14.82 -22.77 20.34
C CYS A 369 14.36 -21.62 19.43
N VAL A 370 15.30 -21.00 18.73
CA VAL A 370 15.03 -19.97 17.72
C VAL A 370 14.83 -20.64 16.35
N TYR A 371 13.88 -20.12 15.58
CA TYR A 371 13.55 -20.54 14.22
C TYR A 371 13.45 -19.31 13.30
N PRO A 372 13.61 -19.48 11.97
CA PRO A 372 13.53 -18.35 11.04
C PRO A 372 12.18 -17.62 11.08
N SER A 373 11.08 -18.36 11.16
CA SER A 373 9.71 -17.87 11.02
C SER A 373 8.74 -18.70 11.89
N PRO A 374 7.54 -18.18 12.19
CA PRO A 374 6.55 -18.91 12.99
C PRO A 374 6.15 -20.25 12.36
N ALA A 375 5.92 -20.31 11.03
CA ALA A 375 5.45 -21.54 10.37
C ALA A 375 6.51 -22.66 10.31
N LEU A 376 7.79 -22.32 10.51
CA LEU A 376 8.92 -23.26 10.53
C LEU A 376 9.36 -23.66 11.95
N VAL A 377 8.68 -23.19 13.00
CA VAL A 377 8.92 -23.65 14.39
C VAL A 377 8.77 -25.17 14.47
N GLY A 378 9.76 -25.85 15.07
CA GLY A 378 9.81 -27.31 15.21
C GLY A 378 10.22 -28.06 13.94
N VAL A 379 10.77 -27.39 12.92
CA VAL A 379 11.49 -28.05 11.81
C VAL A 379 12.95 -28.23 12.25
N THR A 380 13.38 -29.47 12.48
CA THR A 380 14.67 -29.79 13.12
C THR A 380 15.87 -29.17 12.38
N GLU A 381 15.85 -29.23 11.05
CA GLU A 381 16.86 -28.74 10.14
C GLU A 381 17.00 -27.20 10.15
N LEU A 382 16.02 -26.51 10.74
CA LEU A 382 15.93 -25.05 10.84
C LEU A 382 16.06 -24.52 12.27
N ASN A 383 16.39 -25.38 13.23
CA ASN A 383 16.70 -24.94 14.60
C ASN A 383 17.97 -24.07 14.59
N CYS A 384 17.82 -22.77 14.85
CA CYS A 384 18.90 -21.80 14.82
C CYS A 384 19.75 -21.77 16.10
N GLY A 385 19.33 -22.49 17.16
CA GLY A 385 19.99 -22.59 18.45
C GLY A 385 19.03 -22.33 19.63
N PRO A 386 19.39 -22.80 20.85
CA PRO A 386 18.61 -22.54 22.06
C PRO A 386 18.75 -21.08 22.50
N VAL A 387 17.66 -20.43 22.93
CA VAL A 387 17.68 -19.00 23.34
C VAL A 387 18.63 -18.71 24.50
N ALA A 388 19.02 -19.72 25.28
CA ALA A 388 20.06 -19.62 26.31
C ALA A 388 21.45 -19.21 25.76
N ALA A 389 21.70 -19.33 24.46
CA ALA A 389 22.90 -18.81 23.79
C ALA A 389 22.82 -17.29 23.45
N GLY A 390 21.70 -16.64 23.77
CA GLY A 390 21.43 -15.23 23.52
C GLY A 390 20.77 -14.98 22.16
N LEU A 391 19.54 -14.45 22.16
CA LEU A 391 18.73 -14.20 20.97
C LEU A 391 19.46 -13.30 19.96
N ALA A 392 20.03 -12.20 20.44
CA ALA A 392 20.73 -11.22 19.61
C ALA A 392 22.07 -11.75 19.04
N LYS A 393 22.63 -12.81 19.63
CA LYS A 393 23.77 -13.55 19.08
C LYS A 393 23.30 -14.47 17.96
N ILE A 394 22.29 -15.30 18.23
CA ILE A 394 21.70 -16.25 17.27
C ILE A 394 21.23 -15.52 16.01
N TRP A 395 20.51 -14.40 16.17
CA TRP A 395 20.04 -13.56 15.05
C TRP A 395 21.17 -13.14 14.10
N ARG A 396 22.33 -12.73 14.65
CA ARG A 396 23.47 -12.26 13.87
C ARG A 396 24.31 -13.41 13.30
N GLU A 397 24.61 -14.42 14.10
CA GLU A 397 25.66 -15.40 13.84
C GLU A 397 25.14 -16.76 13.31
N SER A 398 23.84 -17.07 13.42
CA SER A 398 23.31 -18.37 12.97
C SER A 398 23.56 -18.61 11.48
N PRO A 399 24.20 -19.73 11.08
CA PRO A 399 24.42 -20.07 9.67
C PRO A 399 23.13 -20.22 8.87
N ILE A 400 22.04 -20.67 9.51
CA ILE A 400 20.73 -20.83 8.87
C ILE A 400 20.15 -19.45 8.52
N LEU A 401 20.19 -18.51 9.45
CA LEU A 401 19.73 -17.14 9.24
C LEU A 401 20.64 -16.41 8.22
N ALA A 402 21.96 -16.65 8.26
CA ALA A 402 22.89 -16.13 7.26
C ALA A 402 22.56 -16.62 5.83
N LYS A 403 22.27 -17.92 5.66
CA LYS A 403 21.83 -18.49 4.38
C LYS A 403 20.54 -17.86 3.85
N ILE A 404 19.55 -17.63 4.73
CA ILE A 404 18.29 -16.95 4.35
C ILE A 404 18.55 -15.51 3.91
N ARG A 405 19.43 -14.78 4.61
CA ARG A 405 19.82 -13.41 4.25
C ARG A 405 20.57 -13.31 2.91
N GLN A 406 21.31 -14.36 2.54
CA GLN A 406 22.00 -14.48 1.26
C GLN A 406 21.08 -14.89 0.09
N THR A 407 19.98 -15.60 0.38
CA THR A 407 19.03 -16.07 -0.65
C THR A 407 18.23 -14.91 -1.27
N SER A 408 18.00 -14.97 -2.58
CA SER A 408 17.25 -13.99 -3.39
C SER A 408 16.36 -14.67 -4.44
N LEU A 409 15.33 -13.97 -4.94
CA LEU A 409 14.50 -14.40 -6.08
C LEU A 409 15.30 -14.83 -7.32
N ILE A 410 16.47 -14.22 -7.54
CA ILE A 410 17.28 -14.53 -8.71
C ILE A 410 17.96 -15.89 -8.63
N ASP A 411 18.05 -16.52 -7.45
CA ASP A 411 18.76 -17.80 -7.28
C ASP A 411 18.00 -18.97 -7.93
N ASN A 412 16.68 -18.85 -8.08
CA ASN A 412 15.85 -19.84 -8.75
C ASN A 412 15.58 -19.44 -10.22
N PRO A 413 15.86 -20.30 -11.22
CA PRO A 413 15.64 -19.97 -12.64
C PRO A 413 14.20 -19.62 -13.03
N ALA A 414 13.20 -20.28 -12.42
CA ALA A 414 11.79 -20.03 -12.72
C ALA A 414 11.33 -18.67 -12.17
N TYR A 415 11.76 -18.32 -10.95
CA TYR A 415 11.46 -17.00 -10.36
C TYR A 415 12.24 -15.89 -11.04
N ARG A 416 13.50 -16.11 -11.43
CA ARG A 416 14.28 -15.19 -12.27
C ARG A 416 13.56 -14.87 -13.60
N ALA A 417 12.93 -15.87 -14.21
CA ALA A 417 12.16 -15.73 -15.45
C ALA A 417 10.76 -15.11 -15.28
N ASN A 418 10.20 -15.06 -14.06
CA ASN A 418 8.90 -14.41 -13.83
C ASN A 418 9.02 -12.89 -14.06
N PRO A 419 8.23 -12.30 -14.99
CA PRO A 419 8.28 -10.86 -15.25
C PRO A 419 7.82 -9.99 -14.08
N LEU A 420 7.01 -10.54 -13.17
CA LEU A 420 6.47 -9.84 -11.99
C LEU A 420 7.31 -10.06 -10.72
N LYS A 421 8.42 -10.82 -10.79
CA LYS A 421 9.18 -11.31 -9.63
C LYS A 421 9.37 -10.28 -8.50
N PHE A 422 9.86 -9.10 -8.84
CA PHE A 422 10.19 -8.03 -7.89
C PHE A 422 9.00 -7.11 -7.54
N LEU A 423 7.85 -7.26 -8.22
CA LEU A 423 6.58 -6.64 -7.82
C LEU A 423 5.88 -7.51 -6.78
N VAL A 424 5.86 -8.84 -6.97
CA VAL A 424 5.20 -9.79 -6.07
C VAL A 424 6.07 -10.26 -4.91
N GLY A 425 7.40 -10.18 -5.03
CA GLY A 425 8.36 -10.52 -3.97
C GLY A 425 8.64 -12.01 -3.76
N GLY A 426 8.10 -12.88 -4.62
CA GLY A 426 8.33 -14.33 -4.61
C GLY A 426 7.40 -15.17 -3.75
N GLY A 427 6.31 -14.61 -3.25
CA GLY A 427 5.37 -15.35 -2.40
C GLY A 427 5.96 -15.68 -1.03
N ASP A 428 5.58 -16.84 -0.48
CA ASP A 428 5.93 -17.24 0.87
C ASP A 428 7.15 -18.19 0.95
N LEU A 429 8.15 -17.76 1.70
CA LEU A 429 9.41 -18.49 1.92
C LEU A 429 9.20 -19.76 2.78
N ASP A 430 8.20 -19.78 3.66
CA ASP A 430 7.88 -20.93 4.50
C ASP A 430 7.22 -22.04 3.67
N HIS A 431 6.26 -21.69 2.80
CA HIS A 431 5.70 -22.61 1.79
C HIS A 431 6.78 -23.17 0.86
N SER A 432 7.68 -22.31 0.36
CA SER A 432 8.78 -22.75 -0.51
C SER A 432 9.66 -23.79 0.20
N TYR A 433 10.06 -23.53 1.45
CA TYR A 433 10.89 -24.49 2.18
C TYR A 433 10.16 -25.81 2.45
N LEU A 434 8.89 -25.75 2.89
CA LEU A 434 8.12 -26.97 3.20
C LEU A 434 7.76 -27.82 1.98
N ASN A 435 7.68 -27.22 0.79
CA ASN A 435 7.36 -27.94 -0.45
C ASN A 435 8.60 -28.42 -1.23
N GLY A 436 9.74 -27.73 -1.12
CA GLY A 436 10.93 -28.01 -1.93
C GLY A 436 12.28 -28.07 -1.19
N GLY A 437 12.32 -27.88 0.13
CA GLY A 437 13.56 -27.85 0.92
C GLY A 437 14.44 -26.61 0.69
N ALA A 438 13.95 -25.64 -0.09
CA ALA A 438 14.66 -24.43 -0.46
C ALA A 438 13.79 -23.18 -0.25
N PHE A 439 14.40 -22.10 0.23
CA PHE A 439 13.74 -20.85 0.61
C PHE A 439 13.19 -20.00 -0.54
N VAL A 440 13.36 -20.45 -1.79
CA VAL A 440 12.90 -19.74 -3.00
C VAL A 440 12.53 -20.74 -4.10
N GLY A 441 11.47 -20.44 -4.84
CA GLY A 441 11.11 -21.16 -6.07
C GLY A 441 10.05 -22.25 -5.95
N HIS A 442 9.59 -22.59 -4.74
CA HIS A 442 8.71 -23.74 -4.51
C HIS A 442 7.37 -23.40 -3.83
N ASP A 443 7.03 -22.12 -3.62
CA ASP A 443 5.70 -21.73 -3.14
C ASP A 443 4.62 -22.12 -4.18
N PRO A 444 3.66 -23.01 -3.83
CA PRO A 444 2.58 -23.41 -4.73
C PRO A 444 1.52 -22.31 -4.96
N TYR A 445 1.58 -21.20 -4.19
CA TYR A 445 0.65 -20.08 -4.25
C TYR A 445 1.17 -18.88 -5.06
N ILE A 446 2.37 -18.95 -5.64
CA ILE A 446 2.98 -17.84 -6.41
C ILE A 446 2.05 -17.22 -7.47
N GLU A 447 1.22 -18.04 -8.12
CA GLU A 447 0.27 -17.56 -9.14
C GLU A 447 -0.92 -16.77 -8.58
N ILE A 448 -1.26 -16.90 -7.28
CA ILE A 448 -2.22 -16.00 -6.62
C ILE A 448 -1.65 -14.58 -6.64
N TYR A 449 -0.39 -14.41 -6.26
CA TYR A 449 0.26 -13.10 -6.23
C TYR A 449 0.46 -12.53 -7.64
N ASN A 450 0.86 -13.34 -8.62
CA ASN A 450 0.95 -12.90 -10.02
C ASN A 450 -0.42 -12.40 -10.55
N GLY A 451 -1.47 -13.20 -10.37
CA GLY A 451 -2.81 -12.88 -10.86
C GLY A 451 -3.46 -11.71 -10.14
N LEU A 452 -3.29 -11.64 -8.81
CA LEU A 452 -3.78 -10.51 -8.02
C LEU A 452 -3.03 -9.22 -8.35
N ALA A 453 -1.73 -9.25 -8.63
CA ALA A 453 -0.98 -8.07 -9.06
C ALA A 453 -1.49 -7.51 -10.41
N LEU A 454 -1.72 -8.37 -11.41
CA LEU A 454 -2.31 -7.94 -12.68
C LEU A 454 -3.75 -7.45 -12.52
N TRP A 455 -4.55 -8.12 -11.69
CA TRP A 455 -5.91 -7.66 -11.36
C TRP A 455 -5.89 -6.29 -10.70
N LEU A 456 -5.01 -6.04 -9.73
CA LEU A 456 -4.85 -4.77 -9.02
C LEU A 456 -4.52 -3.63 -10.00
N ILE A 457 -3.54 -3.84 -10.90
CA ILE A 457 -3.18 -2.87 -11.96
C ILE A 457 -4.38 -2.61 -12.88
N ALA A 458 -5.03 -3.66 -13.37
CA ALA A 458 -6.14 -3.58 -14.31
C ALA A 458 -7.42 -2.99 -13.69
N ASP A 459 -7.62 -3.12 -12.38
CA ASP A 459 -8.72 -2.58 -11.59
C ASP A 459 -8.53 -1.09 -11.28
N GLN A 460 -7.33 -0.67 -10.84
CA GLN A 460 -7.00 0.74 -10.67
C GLN A 460 -7.08 1.51 -12.00
N ALA A 461 -6.58 0.92 -13.10
CA ALA A 461 -6.64 1.54 -14.43
C ALA A 461 -8.07 1.72 -14.99
N ARG A 462 -9.11 1.10 -14.40
CA ARG A 462 -10.51 1.35 -14.82
C ARG A 462 -11.00 2.74 -14.46
N GLN A 463 -10.34 3.42 -13.52
CA GLN A 463 -10.73 4.75 -13.03
C GLN A 463 -10.33 5.88 -14.00
N TYR A 464 -9.41 5.63 -14.95
CA TYR A 464 -8.84 6.65 -15.85
C TYR A 464 -9.14 6.37 -17.34
N VAL A 465 -10.38 5.96 -17.64
CA VAL A 465 -10.79 5.59 -19.01
C VAL A 465 -11.10 6.81 -19.87
N ASP A 466 -10.07 7.43 -20.45
CA ASP A 466 -10.22 8.23 -21.66
C ASP A 466 -10.06 7.33 -22.91
N ARG A 467 -11.10 7.33 -23.76
CA ARG A 467 -11.18 6.55 -25.01
C ARG A 467 -10.84 7.38 -26.25
N SER A 468 -10.77 8.71 -26.12
CA SER A 468 -10.64 9.64 -27.24
C SER A 468 -9.20 9.78 -27.75
N ARG A 469 -8.19 9.51 -26.92
CA ARG A 469 -6.77 9.76 -27.19
C ARG A 469 -5.94 8.49 -27.33
N VAL A 470 -4.72 8.64 -27.84
CA VAL A 470 -3.69 7.60 -27.86
C VAL A 470 -2.79 7.83 -26.65
N ASP A 471 -2.93 7.04 -25.58
CA ASP A 471 -2.21 7.32 -24.33
C ASP A 471 -2.03 6.15 -23.35
N LEU A 472 -1.16 6.38 -22.36
CA LEU A 472 -0.99 5.52 -21.19
C LEU A 472 -2.04 5.87 -20.13
N GLN A 473 -2.91 4.91 -19.80
CA GLN A 473 -4.00 5.08 -18.83
C GLN A 473 -3.50 5.23 -17.41
N LEU A 474 -2.44 4.49 -17.06
CA LEU A 474 -1.85 4.46 -15.73
C LEU A 474 -0.40 3.99 -15.82
N ARG A 475 0.47 4.48 -14.93
CA ARG A 475 1.85 4.02 -14.76
C ARG A 475 2.14 3.77 -13.29
N MET A 476 3.14 2.94 -12.99
CA MET A 476 3.61 2.70 -11.64
C MET A 476 4.04 4.02 -10.99
N GLY A 477 3.65 4.25 -9.74
CA GLY A 477 3.95 5.48 -9.01
C GLY A 477 3.08 6.71 -9.36
N ASP A 478 2.25 6.67 -10.41
CA ASP A 478 1.18 7.69 -10.60
C ASP A 478 0.17 7.64 -9.43
N VAL A 479 -0.05 6.41 -8.91
CA VAL A 479 -0.73 6.10 -7.65
C VAL A 479 0.27 5.48 -6.68
N ARG A 480 0.26 5.92 -5.41
CA ARG A 480 1.14 5.47 -4.32
C ARG A 480 0.34 5.02 -3.10
N HIS A 481 0.30 3.71 -2.88
CA HIS A 481 -0.14 3.17 -1.59
C HIS A 481 1.01 3.25 -0.56
N GLY A 482 0.67 3.10 0.73
CA GLY A 482 1.67 3.11 1.81
C GLY A 482 2.63 1.94 1.67
N CYS A 483 3.91 2.23 1.45
CA CYS A 483 5.00 1.25 1.43
C CYS A 483 6.00 1.68 2.51
N SER A 484 6.60 0.71 3.20
CA SER A 484 7.48 0.96 4.34
C SER A 484 8.79 1.65 3.93
N ASP A 485 9.38 2.39 4.87
CA ASP A 485 10.69 3.01 4.76
C ASP A 485 11.73 2.00 4.22
N GLY A 486 12.21 2.22 3.00
CA GLY A 486 12.98 1.23 2.23
C GLY A 486 13.94 1.85 1.22
N GLY A 487 15.03 1.15 0.94
CA GLY A 487 15.97 1.53 -0.12
C GLY A 487 15.47 1.12 -1.51
N GLU A 488 16.39 0.70 -2.38
CA GLU A 488 16.05 0.08 -3.66
C GLU A 488 15.43 -1.31 -3.51
N VAL A 489 15.71 -1.99 -2.39
CA VAL A 489 15.18 -3.31 -2.05
C VAL A 489 14.28 -3.19 -0.82
N ALA A 490 13.08 -3.76 -0.93
CA ALA A 490 12.10 -3.92 0.12
C ALA A 490 11.91 -5.41 0.45
N LEU A 491 11.50 -5.68 1.69
CA LEU A 491 11.22 -7.04 2.18
C LEU A 491 9.70 -7.26 2.22
N THR A 492 9.24 -8.45 1.86
CA THR A 492 7.84 -8.86 2.07
C THR A 492 7.65 -9.41 3.49
N HIS A 493 6.45 -9.89 3.82
CA HIS A 493 6.18 -10.64 5.04
C HIS A 493 5.78 -12.09 4.71
N CYS A 494 5.95 -13.02 5.65
CA CYS A 494 5.51 -14.40 5.44
C CYS A 494 3.98 -14.54 5.58
N ASN A 495 3.44 -15.66 5.11
CA ASN A 495 1.99 -15.94 5.06
C ASN A 495 1.29 -15.77 6.43
N CYS A 496 1.98 -15.95 7.56
CA CYS A 496 1.37 -15.81 8.90
C CYS A 496 1.18 -14.37 9.40
N VAL A 497 1.75 -13.36 8.73
CA VAL A 497 1.79 -11.97 9.22
C VAL A 497 0.58 -11.17 8.75
N ILE A 498 0.06 -10.28 9.61
CA ILE A 498 -0.90 -9.24 9.24
C ILE A 498 -0.19 -7.90 9.01
N SER A 499 -0.59 -7.18 7.97
CA SER A 499 -0.19 -5.79 7.81
C SER A 499 -0.95 -4.94 8.83
N LEU A 500 -0.24 -4.43 9.84
CA LEU A 500 -0.82 -3.43 10.74
C LEU A 500 -1.22 -2.21 9.93
N ALA A 501 -2.47 -1.81 10.03
CA ALA A 501 -3.08 -0.85 9.11
C ALA A 501 -2.40 0.53 9.17
N ASN A 502 -1.69 0.89 8.09
CA ASN A 502 -1.24 2.25 7.85
C ASN A 502 -2.27 2.98 6.97
N ASP A 503 -2.74 4.15 7.42
CA ASP A 503 -3.80 4.96 6.80
C ASP A 503 -3.54 5.26 5.30
N ARG A 504 -4.09 4.42 4.41
CA ARG A 504 -4.30 4.61 2.94
C ARG A 504 -3.27 5.47 2.17
N GLY A 505 -2.00 5.43 2.54
CA GLY A 505 -0.95 6.29 1.96
C GLY A 505 -0.95 7.76 2.44
N TYR A 506 -1.88 8.18 3.29
CA TYR A 506 -1.96 9.53 3.88
C TYR A 506 -1.29 9.65 5.25
N GLY A 507 -1.19 8.56 6.02
CA GLY A 507 -0.82 8.57 7.44
C GLY A 507 0.42 9.42 7.77
N SER A 508 1.57 9.09 7.17
CA SER A 508 2.82 9.80 7.43
C SER A 508 2.82 11.27 7.01
N VAL A 509 2.13 11.63 5.92
CA VAL A 509 1.98 13.04 5.49
C VAL A 509 1.07 13.80 6.44
N ARG A 510 -0.08 13.23 6.82
CA ARG A 510 -1.01 13.86 7.78
C ARG A 510 -0.32 14.09 9.12
N GLU A 511 0.35 13.09 9.67
CA GLU A 511 1.11 13.20 10.93
C GLU A 511 2.24 14.23 10.84
N PHE A 512 2.94 14.30 9.71
CA PHE A 512 3.97 15.31 9.49
C PHE A 512 3.39 16.74 9.56
N TYR A 513 2.33 17.04 8.82
CA TYR A 513 1.74 18.38 8.78
C TYR A 513 0.91 18.75 10.03
N THR A 514 0.23 17.80 10.67
CA THR A 514 -0.41 18.02 11.99
C THR A 514 0.63 18.40 13.05
N ARG A 515 1.85 17.83 13.04
CA ARG A 515 2.95 18.30 13.91
C ARG A 515 3.41 19.72 13.56
N LEU A 516 3.52 20.06 12.27
CA LEU A 516 3.92 21.40 11.82
C LEU A 516 2.92 22.51 12.19
N ALA A 517 1.64 22.18 12.34
CA ALA A 517 0.66 23.11 12.90
C ALA A 517 1.01 23.55 14.34
N ILE A 518 1.76 22.73 15.09
CA ILE A 518 2.19 22.97 16.47
C ILE A 518 3.61 23.53 16.53
N THR A 519 4.58 22.87 15.87
CA THR A 519 6.01 23.18 15.93
C THR A 519 6.58 23.63 14.59
N VAL A 520 7.23 24.80 14.55
CA VAL A 520 7.82 25.36 13.32
C VAL A 520 9.12 24.66 12.95
N GLN A 521 9.16 23.97 11.81
CA GLN A 521 10.39 23.42 11.22
C GLN A 521 11.01 24.40 10.20
N LYS A 522 12.34 24.57 10.23
CA LYS A 522 13.05 25.55 9.38
C LYS A 522 13.51 24.99 8.02
N ASP A 523 13.70 23.67 7.91
CA ASP A 523 14.32 23.05 6.72
C ASP A 523 13.39 22.96 5.50
N ILE A 524 12.10 23.29 5.68
CA ILE A 524 11.03 23.29 4.68
C ILE A 524 10.38 24.67 4.50
N THR A 525 10.90 25.73 5.14
CA THR A 525 10.43 27.10 4.88
C THR A 525 10.89 27.56 3.50
N ASN A 526 10.07 28.35 2.81
CA ASN A 526 10.30 28.75 1.42
C ASN A 526 11.67 29.46 1.24
N PRO A 527 12.65 28.84 0.55
CA PRO A 527 14.02 29.37 0.47
C PRO A 527 14.14 30.58 -0.46
N PHE A 528 13.12 30.88 -1.27
CA PHE A 528 13.13 31.97 -2.25
C PHE A 528 12.34 33.21 -1.80
N ALA A 529 11.98 33.31 -0.51
CA ALA A 529 11.29 34.46 0.04
C ALA A 529 11.85 34.96 1.40
N PRO A 530 13.13 35.39 1.49
CA PRO A 530 13.62 36.10 2.68
C PRO A 530 12.85 37.41 2.96
N GLU A 531 12.39 38.08 1.89
CA GLU A 531 11.62 39.33 1.94
C GLU A 531 10.15 39.09 1.54
N GLN A 532 9.50 38.15 2.22
CA GLN A 532 8.05 38.01 2.11
C GLN A 532 7.39 39.23 2.78
N ALA A 533 7.16 40.28 2.00
CA ALA A 533 6.27 41.41 2.32
C ALA A 533 4.81 40.93 2.35
N LEU A 534 4.54 39.96 3.24
CA LEU A 534 3.22 39.51 3.63
C LEU A 534 2.53 40.69 4.29
N ALA A 535 1.48 41.17 3.64
CA ALA A 535 0.81 42.39 4.03
C ALA A 535 0.41 42.38 5.51
N ASN A 536 0.46 43.56 6.15
CA ASN A 536 0.35 43.70 7.60
C ASN A 536 -0.97 43.13 8.18
N PHE A 537 -2.02 43.01 7.36
CA PHE A 537 -3.31 42.39 7.72
C PHE A 537 -3.25 40.87 7.95
N ILE A 538 -2.15 40.18 7.54
CA ILE A 538 -1.97 38.76 7.83
C ILE A 538 -1.27 38.62 9.20
N PRO A 539 -1.84 37.91 10.19
CA PRO A 539 -1.21 37.65 11.48
C PRO A 539 0.08 36.84 11.37
N ASP A 540 1.10 37.22 12.13
CA ASP A 540 2.43 36.59 12.12
C ASP A 540 2.45 35.10 12.47
N GLU A 541 1.45 34.62 13.23
CA GLU A 541 1.28 33.18 13.52
C GLU A 541 1.04 32.37 12.24
N ALA A 542 0.23 32.91 11.30
CA ALA A 542 -0.02 32.27 10.02
C ALA A 542 1.18 32.39 9.07
N LYS A 543 1.88 33.54 9.09
CA LYS A 543 3.11 33.78 8.30
C LYS A 543 4.21 32.77 8.64
N LYS A 544 4.49 32.56 9.93
CA LYS A 544 5.56 31.67 10.44
C LYS A 544 5.30 30.18 10.17
N LYS A 545 4.08 29.81 9.78
CA LYS A 545 3.65 28.45 9.42
C LYS A 545 3.30 28.31 7.94
N SER A 546 3.76 29.25 7.11
CA SER A 546 3.61 29.20 5.64
C SER A 546 4.75 28.40 5.02
N TYR A 547 4.47 27.13 4.68
CA TYR A 547 5.39 26.25 3.97
C TYR A 547 5.14 26.30 2.46
N GLY A 548 6.17 26.07 1.65
CA GLY A 548 6.02 26.06 0.20
C GLY A 548 7.33 26.31 -0.54
N CYS A 549 7.28 26.29 -1.87
CA CYS A 549 8.44 26.47 -2.75
C CYS A 549 8.32 27.69 -3.68
N GLY A 550 7.20 28.41 -3.62
CA GLY A 550 6.95 29.66 -4.37
C GLY A 550 5.85 30.50 -3.73
N SER A 551 5.19 31.34 -4.54
CA SER A 551 3.95 32.04 -4.19
C SER A 551 3.07 32.13 -5.45
N PRO A 552 2.38 31.04 -5.82
CA PRO A 552 1.65 30.93 -7.08
C PRO A 552 0.52 31.96 -7.21
N VAL A 553 -0.03 32.49 -6.12
CA VAL A 553 -1.10 33.51 -6.18
C VAL A 553 -0.68 34.76 -6.97
N ARG A 554 0.58 35.19 -6.88
CA ARG A 554 1.08 36.35 -7.63
C ARG A 554 1.21 36.05 -9.11
N ASP A 555 1.74 34.87 -9.44
CA ASP A 555 1.91 34.41 -10.82
C ASP A 555 0.57 34.06 -11.50
N ALA A 556 -0.45 33.71 -10.71
CA ALA A 556 -1.81 33.48 -11.16
C ALA A 556 -2.55 34.74 -11.61
N THR A 557 -2.04 35.94 -11.27
CA THR A 557 -2.65 37.25 -11.57
C THR A 557 -4.19 37.27 -11.42
N PRO A 558 -4.73 37.01 -10.22
CA PRO A 558 -6.18 36.96 -9.98
C PRO A 558 -6.83 38.32 -10.28
N ARG A 559 -8.04 38.30 -10.84
CA ARG A 559 -8.79 39.50 -11.26
C ARG A 559 -10.00 39.75 -10.35
N PRO A 560 -10.43 41.02 -10.19
CA PRO A 560 -11.63 41.34 -9.44
C PRO A 560 -12.86 40.55 -9.92
N GLY A 561 -13.56 39.89 -9.00
CA GLY A 561 -14.74 39.06 -9.29
C GLY A 561 -14.45 37.59 -9.63
N GLU A 562 -13.20 37.15 -9.76
CA GLU A 562 -12.88 35.73 -9.99
C GLU A 562 -13.15 34.85 -8.76
N VAL A 563 -13.44 33.58 -9.03
CA VAL A 563 -13.43 32.48 -8.06
C VAL A 563 -12.08 31.78 -8.14
N LEU A 564 -11.29 31.86 -7.06
CA LEU A 564 -10.00 31.21 -6.91
C LEU A 564 -10.07 30.05 -5.90
N VAL A 565 -9.36 28.95 -6.17
CA VAL A 565 -9.22 27.82 -5.25
C VAL A 565 -7.74 27.58 -4.97
N ASP A 566 -7.38 27.40 -3.70
CA ASP A 566 -6.03 27.10 -3.22
C ASP A 566 -6.01 25.68 -2.60
N LEU A 567 -5.11 24.83 -3.07
CA LEU A 567 -5.04 23.42 -2.71
C LEU A 567 -3.91 23.14 -1.73
N GLY A 568 -4.27 22.57 -0.57
CA GLY A 568 -3.37 22.44 0.58
C GLY A 568 -3.12 23.78 1.25
N SER A 569 -4.18 24.56 1.45
CA SER A 569 -4.10 25.98 1.85
C SER A 569 -3.43 26.23 3.21
N GLY A 570 -3.25 25.21 4.05
CA GLY A 570 -2.52 25.32 5.32
C GLY A 570 -3.09 26.41 6.23
N SER A 571 -2.25 27.36 6.64
CA SER A 571 -2.66 28.52 7.46
C SER A 571 -3.47 29.58 6.70
N GLY A 572 -3.69 29.41 5.39
CA GLY A 572 -4.51 30.29 4.54
C GLY A 572 -3.79 31.48 3.90
N VAL A 573 -2.46 31.56 3.98
CA VAL A 573 -1.69 32.75 3.55
C VAL A 573 -1.88 33.11 2.07
N GLU A 574 -1.84 32.14 1.15
CA GLU A 574 -2.09 32.40 -0.28
C GLU A 574 -3.58 32.76 -0.52
N CYS A 575 -4.51 32.12 0.21
CA CYS A 575 -5.94 32.51 0.19
C CYS A 575 -6.17 33.98 0.59
N PHE A 576 -5.49 34.48 1.62
CA PHE A 576 -5.66 35.88 2.07
C PHE A 576 -5.02 36.89 1.12
N GLN A 577 -3.96 36.51 0.39
CA GLN A 577 -3.44 37.33 -0.71
C GLN A 577 -4.41 37.35 -1.90
N ALA A 578 -4.99 36.20 -2.26
CA ALA A 578 -6.00 36.09 -3.31
C ALA A 578 -7.26 36.90 -2.98
N ALA A 579 -7.69 36.90 -1.71
CA ALA A 579 -8.87 37.61 -1.22
C ALA A 579 -8.88 39.09 -1.60
N VAL A 580 -7.72 39.75 -1.50
CA VAL A 580 -7.53 41.15 -1.88
C VAL A 580 -7.53 41.33 -3.39
N ALA A 581 -6.87 40.43 -4.14
CA ALA A 581 -6.78 40.51 -5.59
C ALA A 581 -8.12 40.29 -6.31
N VAL A 582 -8.96 39.37 -5.82
CA VAL A 582 -10.32 39.14 -6.37
C VAL A 582 -11.35 40.12 -5.81
N GLY A 583 -11.04 40.80 -4.70
CA GLY A 583 -11.86 41.84 -4.08
C GLY A 583 -13.21 41.35 -3.54
N PRO A 584 -14.07 42.26 -3.04
CA PRO A 584 -15.29 41.93 -2.32
C PRO A 584 -16.39 41.24 -3.17
N LYS A 585 -16.25 41.23 -4.50
CA LYS A 585 -17.15 40.52 -5.43
C LYS A 585 -16.63 39.16 -5.88
N GLY A 586 -15.34 38.86 -5.66
CA GLY A 586 -14.76 37.56 -5.95
C GLY A 586 -14.96 36.58 -4.79
N ARG A 587 -14.46 35.36 -4.96
CA ARG A 587 -14.51 34.31 -3.92
C ARG A 587 -13.18 33.55 -3.88
N VAL A 588 -12.74 33.16 -2.69
CA VAL A 588 -11.58 32.29 -2.52
C VAL A 588 -12.00 31.06 -1.73
N PHE A 589 -11.61 29.88 -2.18
CA PHE A 589 -11.75 28.63 -1.43
C PHE A 589 -10.37 28.07 -1.06
N GLY A 590 -10.15 27.78 0.22
CA GLY A 590 -8.96 27.04 0.67
C GLY A 590 -9.33 25.60 1.00
N ILE A 591 -8.66 24.63 0.38
CA ILE A 591 -8.89 23.19 0.62
C ILE A 591 -7.71 22.65 1.44
N ASP A 592 -7.99 21.99 2.57
CA ASP A 592 -6.98 21.30 3.38
C ASP A 592 -7.56 20.01 3.99
N MET A 593 -6.71 19.02 4.28
CA MET A 593 -7.13 17.74 4.86
C MET A 593 -7.07 17.72 6.40
N THR A 594 -6.32 18.63 7.02
CA THR A 594 -6.03 18.63 8.47
C THR A 594 -6.95 19.56 9.25
N ASP A 595 -7.54 19.06 10.34
CA ASP A 595 -8.40 19.87 11.19
C ASP A 595 -7.62 21.00 11.90
N GLU A 596 -6.33 20.77 12.18
CA GLU A 596 -5.46 21.74 12.85
C GLU A 596 -5.16 22.97 11.97
N MET A 597 -4.86 22.78 10.68
CA MET A 597 -4.63 23.89 9.76
C MET A 597 -5.93 24.64 9.45
N LEU A 598 -7.03 23.91 9.24
CA LEU A 598 -8.36 24.53 9.04
C LEU A 598 -8.78 25.37 10.26
N ALA A 599 -8.50 24.94 11.49
CA ALA A 599 -8.76 25.74 12.69
C ALA A 599 -7.91 27.03 12.72
N LEU A 600 -6.62 26.94 12.39
CA LEU A 600 -5.71 28.11 12.30
C LEU A 600 -6.14 29.08 11.18
N ALA A 601 -6.50 28.57 10.01
CA ALA A 601 -6.95 29.37 8.87
C ALA A 601 -8.28 30.08 9.17
N ASN A 602 -9.25 29.39 9.78
CA ASN A 602 -10.53 30.00 10.19
C ASN A 602 -10.39 31.03 11.31
N LYS A 603 -9.47 30.82 12.27
CA LYS A 603 -9.08 31.84 13.25
C LYS A 603 -8.52 33.08 12.55
N THR A 604 -7.60 32.87 11.62
CA THR A 604 -6.93 33.94 10.87
C THR A 604 -7.91 34.74 10.01
N ARG A 605 -8.84 34.06 9.34
CA ARG A 605 -9.87 34.66 8.48
C ARG A 605 -10.69 35.74 9.19
N LYS A 606 -11.01 35.55 10.47
CA LYS A 606 -11.76 36.54 11.26
C LYS A 606 -11.02 37.87 11.42
N SER A 607 -9.69 37.82 11.58
CA SER A 607 -8.85 39.02 11.65
C SER A 607 -8.76 39.70 10.29
N VAL A 608 -8.44 38.92 9.24
CA VAL A 608 -8.29 39.43 7.86
C VAL A 608 -9.60 40.07 7.36
N ALA A 609 -10.75 39.46 7.63
CA ALA A 609 -12.04 40.01 7.23
C ALA A 609 -12.40 41.31 7.95
N ALA A 610 -11.96 41.48 9.21
CA ALA A 610 -12.13 42.74 9.94
C ALA A 610 -11.23 43.85 9.37
N ASP A 611 -9.98 43.53 9.04
CA ASP A 611 -9.02 44.48 8.46
C ASP A 611 -9.38 44.88 7.01
N LEU A 612 -9.94 43.96 6.22
CA LEU A 612 -10.35 44.22 4.83
C LEU A 612 -11.76 44.84 4.71
N GLY A 613 -12.60 44.71 5.73
CA GLY A 613 -14.00 45.19 5.71
C GLY A 613 -14.96 44.31 4.89
N TYR A 614 -14.54 43.11 4.46
CA TYR A 614 -15.37 42.12 3.76
C TYR A 614 -14.83 40.70 3.99
N ASP A 615 -15.69 39.70 3.82
CA ASP A 615 -15.37 38.29 4.04
C ASP A 615 -15.68 37.43 2.80
N ASN A 616 -14.67 37.16 1.98
CA ASN A 616 -14.79 36.45 0.71
C ASN A 616 -13.99 35.13 0.63
N VAL A 617 -13.44 34.65 1.75
CA VAL A 617 -12.63 33.41 1.82
C VAL A 617 -13.43 32.29 2.49
N GLU A 618 -13.37 31.05 2.02
CA GLU A 618 -14.02 29.91 2.66
C GLU A 618 -13.08 28.70 2.72
N PHE A 619 -12.83 28.16 3.91
CA PHE A 619 -12.00 26.97 4.10
C PHE A 619 -12.87 25.71 4.17
N LYS A 620 -12.55 24.70 3.36
CA LYS A 620 -13.25 23.41 3.32
C LYS A 620 -12.29 22.26 3.60
N LYS A 621 -12.75 21.29 4.40
CA LYS A 621 -12.05 20.02 4.58
C LYS A 621 -12.20 19.16 3.33
N GLY A 622 -11.09 18.68 2.77
CA GLY A 622 -11.09 17.86 1.56
C GLY A 622 -9.73 17.30 1.20
N PHE A 623 -9.70 16.41 0.22
CA PHE A 623 -8.48 15.86 -0.38
C PHE A 623 -8.28 16.43 -1.79
N LEU A 624 -7.07 16.35 -2.34
CA LEU A 624 -6.80 16.82 -3.70
C LEU A 624 -7.43 15.88 -4.75
N GLU A 625 -7.63 14.63 -4.36
CA GLU A 625 -8.26 13.55 -5.11
C GLU A 625 -9.80 13.56 -5.06
N ASP A 626 -10.40 14.40 -4.22
CA ASP A 626 -11.85 14.49 -4.02
C ASP A 626 -12.18 15.91 -3.53
N ILE A 627 -12.18 16.87 -4.45
CA ILE A 627 -12.27 18.30 -4.10
C ILE A 627 -13.74 18.65 -3.83
N PRO A 628 -14.10 19.18 -2.64
CA PRO A 628 -15.48 19.42 -2.21
C PRO A 628 -16.11 20.69 -2.85
N LEU A 629 -16.03 20.77 -4.17
CA LEU A 629 -16.57 21.81 -5.03
C LEU A 629 -17.25 21.17 -6.25
N THR A 630 -18.28 21.83 -6.78
CA THR A 630 -18.95 21.40 -8.02
C THR A 630 -18.08 21.62 -9.24
N ASP A 631 -18.43 20.94 -10.33
CA ASP A 631 -17.82 21.12 -11.64
C ASP A 631 -17.89 22.58 -12.09
N ALA A 632 -16.85 23.05 -12.79
CA ALA A 632 -16.74 24.42 -13.30
C ALA A 632 -17.01 25.54 -12.26
N ALA A 633 -16.69 25.32 -10.98
CA ALA A 633 -16.81 26.33 -9.94
C ALA A 633 -15.75 27.46 -10.03
N ALA A 634 -14.54 27.16 -10.51
CA ALA A 634 -13.36 28.02 -10.35
C ALA A 634 -12.87 28.65 -11.67
N ASP A 635 -12.51 29.94 -11.63
CA ASP A 635 -11.78 30.62 -12.71
C ASP A 635 -10.26 30.37 -12.62
N VAL A 636 -9.78 30.18 -11.39
CA VAL A 636 -8.36 29.98 -11.04
C VAL A 636 -8.21 28.85 -10.03
N VAL A 637 -7.25 27.96 -10.25
CA VAL A 637 -6.77 27.03 -9.22
C VAL A 637 -5.27 27.26 -9.00
N ILE A 638 -4.86 27.34 -7.74
CA ILE A 638 -3.46 27.41 -7.32
C ILE A 638 -3.08 26.26 -6.37
N SER A 639 -1.79 25.95 -6.32
CA SER A 639 -1.21 25.00 -5.37
C SER A 639 0.25 25.37 -5.12
N ASN A 640 0.69 25.35 -3.86
CA ASN A 640 2.07 25.62 -3.45
C ASN A 640 2.67 24.40 -2.74
N CYS A 641 3.43 23.58 -3.48
CA CYS A 641 4.21 22.46 -2.96
C CYS A 641 3.39 21.30 -2.33
N VAL A 642 2.14 21.08 -2.78
CA VAL A 642 1.24 20.02 -2.25
C VAL A 642 0.91 18.90 -3.24
N ILE A 643 0.93 19.13 -4.56
CA ILE A 643 0.60 18.07 -5.55
C ILE A 643 1.59 16.90 -5.49
N ASN A 644 2.87 17.15 -5.22
CA ASN A 644 3.85 16.10 -4.94
C ASN A 644 3.42 15.15 -3.78
N LEU A 645 2.68 15.64 -2.77
CA LEU A 645 2.25 14.86 -1.60
C LEU A 645 1.09 13.92 -1.90
N SER A 646 0.30 14.22 -2.94
CA SER A 646 -0.86 13.45 -3.39
C SER A 646 -0.50 11.97 -3.62
N PRO A 647 -1.21 11.02 -3.01
CA PRO A 647 -1.11 9.60 -3.34
C PRO A 647 -1.74 9.22 -4.70
N ASP A 648 -2.61 10.02 -5.31
CA ASP A 648 -3.11 9.81 -6.68
C ASP A 648 -3.04 11.10 -7.50
N LYS A 649 -1.92 11.26 -8.21
CA LYS A 649 -1.64 12.49 -8.96
C LYS A 649 -2.52 12.63 -10.19
N ARG A 650 -2.91 11.53 -10.83
CA ARG A 650 -3.84 11.55 -11.97
C ARG A 650 -5.20 12.06 -11.54
N ARG A 651 -5.74 11.52 -10.44
CA ARG A 651 -7.03 11.95 -9.91
C ARG A 651 -6.98 13.40 -9.42
N THR A 652 -5.88 13.82 -8.79
CA THR A 652 -5.64 15.24 -8.45
C THR A 652 -5.74 16.16 -9.68
N PHE A 653 -5.04 15.88 -10.79
CA PHE A 653 -5.16 16.72 -11.98
C PHE A 653 -6.54 16.63 -12.64
N HIS A 654 -7.20 15.46 -12.63
CA HIS A 654 -8.59 15.33 -13.10
C HIS A 654 -9.56 16.18 -12.26
N GLU A 655 -9.43 16.20 -10.94
CA GLU A 655 -10.26 17.00 -10.04
C GLU A 655 -10.04 18.50 -10.26
N ILE A 656 -8.78 18.95 -10.38
CA ILE A 656 -8.44 20.32 -10.76
C ILE A 656 -9.11 20.69 -12.09
N PHE A 657 -9.02 19.79 -13.09
CA PHE A 657 -9.64 20.01 -14.39
C PHE A 657 -11.18 20.00 -14.32
N ARG A 658 -11.79 19.21 -13.44
CA ARG A 658 -13.24 19.17 -13.19
C ARG A 658 -13.74 20.49 -12.62
N ILE A 659 -13.12 21.01 -11.56
CA ILE A 659 -13.56 22.24 -10.88
C ILE A 659 -13.26 23.51 -11.69
N LEU A 660 -12.28 23.50 -12.60
CA LEU A 660 -12.02 24.65 -13.47
C LEU A 660 -13.16 24.87 -14.48
N LYS A 661 -13.52 26.14 -14.68
CA LYS A 661 -14.39 26.59 -15.78
C LYS A 661 -13.69 26.39 -17.14
N PRO A 662 -14.44 26.30 -18.25
CA PRO A 662 -13.94 26.65 -19.58
C PRO A 662 -13.09 27.91 -19.57
N GLY A 663 -11.92 27.89 -20.22
CA GLY A 663 -10.97 29.00 -20.21
C GLY A 663 -10.25 29.27 -18.87
N GLY A 664 -10.61 28.57 -17.80
CA GLY A 664 -10.00 28.68 -16.47
C GLY A 664 -8.54 28.23 -16.43
N ARG A 665 -7.77 28.74 -15.46
CA ARG A 665 -6.31 28.54 -15.38
C ARG A 665 -5.85 27.88 -14.08
N LEU A 666 -4.91 26.96 -14.23
CA LEU A 666 -4.13 26.36 -13.16
C LEU A 666 -2.78 27.09 -13.07
N VAL A 667 -2.33 27.50 -11.88
CA VAL A 667 -0.97 27.99 -11.63
C VAL A 667 -0.39 27.36 -10.37
N VAL A 668 0.69 26.61 -10.52
CA VAL A 668 1.27 25.78 -9.45
C VAL A 668 2.73 26.11 -9.29
N ALA A 669 3.20 26.19 -8.04
CA ALA A 669 4.60 26.05 -7.69
C ALA A 669 4.79 24.69 -7.03
N ASP A 670 5.63 23.80 -7.57
CA ASP A 670 5.90 22.48 -6.99
C ASP A 670 7.36 22.04 -7.19
N VAL A 671 7.77 21.01 -6.46
CA VAL A 671 9.10 20.39 -6.59
C VAL A 671 9.14 19.45 -7.78
N VAL A 672 10.14 19.63 -8.65
CA VAL A 672 10.45 18.72 -9.78
C VAL A 672 11.93 18.37 -9.84
N SER A 673 12.26 17.32 -10.60
CA SER A 673 13.62 16.95 -11.00
C SER A 673 13.81 17.04 -12.52
N ASP A 674 15.07 17.06 -12.99
CA ASP A 674 15.38 16.93 -14.42
C ASP A 674 15.02 15.54 -14.98
N GLY A 675 15.16 14.50 -14.17
CA GLY A 675 14.94 13.10 -14.59
C GLY A 675 14.48 12.21 -13.44
N ALA A 676 14.67 10.91 -13.57
CA ALA A 676 14.17 9.91 -12.62
C ALA A 676 14.78 10.09 -11.21
N ILE A 677 13.93 10.31 -10.20
CA ILE A 677 14.35 10.39 -8.79
C ILE A 677 14.66 8.97 -8.26
N PRO A 678 15.82 8.74 -7.61
CA PRO A 678 16.19 7.46 -7.02
C PRO A 678 15.13 6.88 -6.07
N VAL A 679 14.96 5.56 -6.13
CA VAL A 679 13.99 4.80 -5.31
C VAL A 679 14.18 5.08 -3.82
N ALA A 680 15.44 5.13 -3.36
CA ALA A 680 15.79 5.40 -1.96
C ALA A 680 15.47 6.84 -1.49
N ILE A 681 15.07 7.76 -2.39
CA ILE A 681 14.45 9.04 -2.03
C ILE A 681 12.91 8.89 -2.06
N LYS A 682 12.35 8.24 -3.09
CA LYS A 682 10.89 8.02 -3.24
C LYS A 682 10.24 7.11 -2.18
N ASN A 683 11.03 6.28 -1.50
CA ASN A 683 10.59 5.35 -0.45
C ASN A 683 11.03 5.76 0.96
N ASN A 684 11.50 7.00 1.13
CA ASN A 684 11.85 7.53 2.45
C ASN A 684 10.73 8.44 2.98
N GLU A 685 10.21 8.14 4.16
CA GLU A 685 9.07 8.86 4.75
C GLU A 685 9.38 10.33 5.07
N GLN A 686 10.60 10.64 5.52
CA GLN A 686 11.05 12.01 5.75
C GLN A 686 11.08 12.80 4.43
N PHE A 687 11.75 12.30 3.39
CA PHE A 687 11.77 12.97 2.08
C PHE A 687 10.38 13.07 1.45
N ARG A 688 9.45 12.16 1.75
CA ARG A 688 8.04 12.28 1.35
C ARG A 688 7.35 13.46 2.05
N GLY A 689 7.57 13.65 3.35
CA GLY A 689 7.07 14.82 4.10
C GLY A 689 7.74 16.14 3.67
N GLU A 690 9.00 16.11 3.26
CA GLU A 690 9.77 17.25 2.73
C GLU A 690 9.51 17.53 1.23
N CYS A 691 8.42 17.02 0.66
CA CYS A 691 8.01 17.16 -0.74
C CYS A 691 8.93 16.54 -1.82
N LEU A 692 10.09 15.98 -1.45
CA LEU A 692 11.08 15.44 -2.38
C LEU A 692 10.73 14.03 -2.90
N GLY A 693 10.29 13.14 -2.00
CA GLY A 693 9.97 11.74 -2.32
C GLY A 693 8.73 11.57 -3.19
N GLY A 694 7.86 12.59 -3.21
CA GLY A 694 6.65 12.66 -4.02
C GLY A 694 6.78 13.45 -5.32
N ALA A 695 7.93 14.10 -5.56
CA ALA A 695 8.15 14.95 -6.73
C ALA A 695 8.09 14.16 -8.05
N LEU A 696 7.76 14.88 -9.14
CA LEU A 696 7.76 14.35 -10.50
C LEU A 696 9.01 14.81 -11.26
N ALA A 697 9.46 14.02 -12.24
CA ALA A 697 10.32 14.56 -13.28
C ALA A 697 9.53 15.61 -14.09
N GLN A 698 10.19 16.67 -14.56
CA GLN A 698 9.51 17.74 -15.28
C GLN A 698 8.74 17.25 -16.52
N GLU A 699 9.28 16.25 -17.23
CA GLU A 699 8.63 15.66 -18.40
C GLU A 699 7.37 14.86 -18.05
N ASP A 700 7.39 14.13 -16.92
CA ASP A 700 6.23 13.39 -16.41
C ASP A 700 5.07 14.32 -16.04
N LEU A 701 5.39 15.45 -15.39
CA LEU A 701 4.43 16.49 -15.06
C LEU A 701 3.79 17.09 -16.33
N LEU A 702 4.61 17.43 -17.33
CA LEU A 702 4.13 17.97 -18.61
C LEU A 702 3.29 16.95 -19.39
N ALA A 703 3.64 15.66 -19.34
CA ALA A 703 2.82 14.60 -19.89
C ALA A 703 1.47 14.52 -19.16
N MET A 704 1.46 14.48 -17.83
CA MET A 704 0.24 14.35 -17.01
C MET A 704 -0.75 15.52 -17.19
N LEU A 705 -0.25 16.75 -17.37
CA LEU A 705 -1.09 17.91 -17.70
C LEU A 705 -1.74 17.74 -19.09
N ARG A 706 -0.96 17.32 -20.09
CA ARG A 706 -1.45 17.11 -21.46
C ARG A 706 -2.49 15.98 -21.52
N THR A 707 -2.23 14.84 -20.87
CA THR A 707 -3.15 13.69 -20.85
C THR A 707 -4.48 14.06 -20.22
N THR A 708 -4.46 14.78 -19.07
CA THR A 708 -5.65 15.33 -18.40
C THR A 708 -6.49 16.25 -19.28
N GLY A 709 -5.88 16.90 -20.28
CA GLY A 709 -6.59 17.79 -21.22
C GLY A 709 -6.23 19.27 -21.11
N PHE A 710 -5.26 19.64 -20.27
CA PHE A 710 -4.76 21.01 -20.22
C PHE A 710 -4.04 21.40 -21.51
N ILE A 711 -4.17 22.67 -21.88
CA ILE A 711 -3.52 23.32 -23.02
C ILE A 711 -2.66 24.50 -22.56
N ASN A 712 -1.86 25.04 -23.49
CA ASN A 712 -1.07 26.26 -23.29
C ASN A 712 -0.12 26.21 -22.08
N THR A 713 0.39 25.04 -21.70
CA THR A 713 1.29 24.89 -20.54
C THR A 713 2.55 25.74 -20.69
N ARG A 714 2.83 26.60 -19.70
CA ARG A 714 3.99 27.51 -19.67
C ARG A 714 4.79 27.29 -18.39
N LEU A 715 6.10 27.16 -18.52
CA LEU A 715 7.03 27.23 -17.39
C LEU A 715 7.30 28.70 -17.10
N LEU A 716 6.98 29.17 -15.90
CA LEU A 716 7.07 30.58 -15.52
C LEU A 716 8.37 30.89 -14.78
N LYS A 717 8.75 30.02 -13.82
CA LYS A 717 9.96 30.15 -13.00
C LYS A 717 10.53 28.76 -12.71
N ARG A 718 11.85 28.64 -12.67
CA ARG A 718 12.54 27.40 -12.30
C ARG A 718 13.79 27.74 -11.48
N LEU A 719 13.80 27.38 -10.20
CA LEU A 719 14.85 27.77 -9.25
C LEU A 719 15.49 26.52 -8.59
N PRO A 720 16.83 26.40 -8.48
CA PRO A 720 17.47 25.25 -7.84
C PRO A 720 17.10 25.15 -6.35
N TYR A 721 16.35 24.10 -5.97
CA TYR A 721 15.74 23.97 -4.65
C TYR A 721 16.66 23.26 -3.65
N ARG A 722 16.96 21.97 -3.89
CA ARG A 722 17.82 21.14 -3.02
C ARG A 722 18.58 20.12 -3.87
N LEU A 723 19.80 19.77 -3.44
CA LEU A 723 20.57 18.65 -3.98
C LEU A 723 20.56 17.53 -2.94
N VAL A 724 20.03 16.35 -3.29
CA VAL A 724 19.96 15.19 -2.38
C VAL A 724 20.42 13.95 -3.13
N ARG A 725 21.48 13.29 -2.64
CA ARG A 725 22.09 12.10 -3.27
C ARG A 725 22.26 12.26 -4.78
N GLU A 726 22.99 13.30 -5.18
CA GLU A 726 23.28 13.66 -6.58
C GLU A 726 22.05 14.04 -7.44
N THR A 727 20.83 13.94 -6.89
CA THR A 727 19.59 14.35 -7.55
C THR A 727 19.32 15.82 -7.27
N GLN A 728 19.39 16.65 -8.31
CA GLN A 728 19.03 18.06 -8.24
C GLN A 728 17.52 18.23 -8.35
N PHE A 729 16.93 18.87 -7.35
CA PHE A 729 15.52 19.29 -7.33
C PHE A 729 15.40 20.78 -7.61
N TYR A 730 14.27 21.17 -8.19
CA TYR A 730 13.94 22.54 -8.55
C TYR A 730 12.54 22.89 -8.06
N SER A 731 12.36 24.14 -7.64
CA SER A 731 11.04 24.73 -7.54
C SER A 731 10.64 25.18 -8.94
N LEU A 732 9.58 24.59 -9.48
CA LEU A 732 9.03 24.94 -10.78
C LEU A 732 7.66 25.60 -10.58
N THR A 733 7.56 26.88 -10.96
CA THR A 733 6.27 27.53 -11.14
C THR A 733 5.84 27.36 -12.59
N PHE A 734 4.65 26.80 -12.83
CA PHE A 734 4.07 26.63 -14.16
C PHE A 734 2.60 27.06 -14.18
N SER A 735 2.09 27.31 -15.38
CA SER A 735 0.66 27.56 -15.63
C SER A 735 0.12 26.70 -16.76
N ALA A 736 -1.17 26.38 -16.72
CA ALA A 736 -1.86 25.59 -17.74
C ALA A 736 -3.35 25.97 -17.79
N TRP A 737 -4.03 25.77 -18.93
CA TRP A 737 -5.42 26.21 -19.14
C TRP A 737 -6.35 25.05 -19.48
N LYS A 738 -7.58 25.12 -18.98
CA LYS A 738 -8.69 24.28 -19.49
C LYS A 738 -9.18 24.88 -20.81
N LYS A 739 -9.26 24.05 -21.86
CA LYS A 739 -9.71 24.50 -23.19
C LYS A 739 -11.13 25.09 -23.08
N ASP A 740 -11.36 26.21 -23.75
CA ASP A 740 -12.69 26.71 -24.04
C ASP A 740 -13.31 25.82 -25.16
N PRO A 741 -14.54 25.28 -25.02
CA PRO A 741 -15.14 24.29 -25.92
C PRO A 741 -14.96 24.53 -27.42
#